data_AF-A0A9R1UUG2-F1
#
_entry.id   AF-A0A9R1UUG2-F1
#
_cell.length_a   1.000
_cell.length_b   1.000
_cell.length_c   1.000
_cell.angle_alpha   90.00
_cell.angle_beta   90.00
_cell.angle_gamma   90.00
#
_symmetry.space_group_name_H-M   'P 1'
#
loop_
_entity.id
_entity.type
_entity.pdbx_description
1 polymer ?
#
loop_
_entity_poly.entity_id
_entity_poly.type
_entity_poly.pdbx_seq_one_letter_code
_entity_poly.pdbx_strand_id
1 'polypeptide(L)'
;MASPSTSPIHSFQYDVFLSFRGEDTRKNFVDHLYLALEQRKISTYKDDEKIEKGKRISEQLIRSIEDSKFYIIVFSKNYASSSWCLDELVKIMECHKTNERIAYPIFYDVEPTEVRHQTGAVGKAFAKHEKEESAEKWRDALKEAATLAGWELKNTVDGHEAKFIEKIIEDLLLKLPSNDLIIDENLVGMEARINEVLSFLGVGFDDVRMVGIKGMGGCGKTTLARAVFNQIYSKFEGCSFLENVRENSCSSGLKSLQEQVLLNVVLNAHPITINIQGDKKRLMKQMSRTKVLVVLDDVDCVEQLEALAGKPNWFGKGSRIIITTRDEQVLLKHKVKLIYNVKLLSDEEAVCLFSRHAYGRDIPISEEHKGMLKKVLHYAEGLPLVIRVLGLNLGANNGANERGWKETLEELKTIPLEETSKKLELSYSGLEKDYKEMFLDVVCLLKGETKDYAIEALKSCEDYAKLDLKVLERKSLITFYKNSMGYECVGMHDHIEEMGWNIVRRLHPDKPNQHSRLWIDDEIEYILANDLGTDATRCIQLRTKKLNPEIVMQGLRKMKQLRFLDVHVEKNIRASIFDRFPWNWKLNKFAPYFPNALQYLRWNNYPYRSLPRTFQADNLVSLEIAHSEIVQLWEGGERKVLNKLKFLDLYNSRLKTLDLRLTPNLEKLSLVGSNDLVELDMGAGCLKLIYIDISFSKLRSLDLRPAVNLELLVLKNCDELVELHMPSICLKLRSFHLSNSNLGRIDLRQVSNLEVLRIDGCVNLRSLTLLKSKLRTLEIGLTPNLERLDLQKSDKLEKLHMADACEKLAYIDISHSKLRTLDIGLTPNLEHLDLQNCDNLEELPMVNSYEKLAYLDISHSKLRSADLRLTPNLKTLKLTNCSHLVELKAPAGYVKGLVYLSLTGCLRFSSFTYRSVDESDQVGPLAELHLIAKSQEICPIHPHNKLPKFQFACFYEKSPPSLSSNLEELISFGLCACTNFNRISRSICGLRNLRKLKLQGSFPEAPKELHQLECLEDLSLLSTNIKHLPDSICMLKHLKSLELNKCSLLEKLPEDLGQLECLEKLYLIECKFLRDIPNSICNMKCLQVLHIKGTSISHLPRSILLLKGLSIRGSRQLLESFGFTSEIQTSKNQSLCHVEALKSSKSQFTKNYCNRCIRDKTTTIWKIPKMSFIHALYHIRIQESDVKILTYVDFVHALHICQLEEDKETSQGFGWELD
;
A
#
# COMPACT_ATOMS: atom_id res chain seq x y z
N MET A 1 19.93 -66.97 17.19
CA MET A 1 20.43 -67.05 15.81
C MET A 1 21.75 -66.30 15.76
N ALA A 2 22.75 -66.86 15.08
CA ALA A 2 24.17 -66.50 15.20
C ALA A 2 24.45 -65.01 14.95
N SER A 3 25.27 -64.43 15.82
CA SER A 3 25.86 -63.09 15.71
C SER A 3 26.71 -62.99 14.44
N PRO A 4 26.58 -61.95 13.61
CA PRO A 4 27.60 -61.68 12.60
C PRO A 4 28.83 -61.15 13.34
N SER A 5 29.91 -61.92 13.35
CA SER A 5 31.23 -61.47 13.77
C SER A 5 31.65 -60.31 12.86
N THR A 6 31.79 -59.11 13.42
CA THR A 6 32.48 -58.01 12.77
C THR A 6 33.94 -58.42 12.55
N SER A 7 34.33 -58.53 11.28
CA SER A 7 35.71 -58.72 10.87
C SER A 7 36.56 -57.55 11.39
N PRO A 8 37.81 -57.77 11.84
CA PRO A 8 38.69 -56.66 12.20
C PRO A 8 38.98 -55.84 10.94
N ILE A 9 38.73 -54.53 10.99
CA ILE A 9 39.11 -53.59 9.93
C ILE A 9 40.65 -53.60 9.85
N HIS A 10 41.22 -54.19 8.81
CA HIS A 10 42.65 -54.07 8.52
C HIS A 10 42.94 -52.61 8.13
N SER A 11 43.65 -51.87 8.99
CA SER A 11 44.12 -50.52 8.68
C SER A 11 45.40 -50.59 7.85
N PHE A 12 45.36 -50.16 6.59
CA PHE A 12 46.56 -49.96 5.77
C PHE A 12 47.37 -48.76 6.28
N GLN A 13 48.70 -48.84 6.26
CA GLN A 13 49.56 -47.71 6.66
C GLN A 13 49.61 -46.63 5.57
N TYR A 14 49.49 -47.04 4.31
CA TYR A 14 49.51 -46.16 3.15
C TYR A 14 48.28 -46.37 2.27
N ASP A 15 47.74 -45.29 1.74
CA ASP A 15 46.67 -45.33 0.76
C ASP A 15 47.19 -45.78 -0.61
N VAL A 16 48.38 -45.29 -0.99
CA VAL A 16 48.99 -45.52 -2.31
C VAL A 16 50.46 -45.92 -2.18
N PHE A 17 50.88 -46.92 -2.95
CA PHE A 17 52.29 -47.24 -3.19
C PHE A 17 52.68 -46.91 -4.64
N LEU A 18 53.78 -46.19 -4.83
CA LEU A 18 54.30 -45.85 -6.16
C LEU A 18 55.44 -46.81 -6.55
N SER A 19 55.23 -47.60 -7.61
CA SER A 19 56.28 -48.41 -8.23
C SER A 19 56.70 -47.80 -9.56
N PHE A 20 57.99 -47.50 -9.71
CA PHE A 20 58.51 -46.74 -10.86
C PHE A 20 60.01 -46.97 -11.05
N ARG A 21 60.51 -46.63 -12.25
CA ARG A 21 61.94 -46.61 -12.52
C ARG A 21 62.55 -45.28 -12.09
N GLY A 22 63.34 -45.34 -11.02
CA GLY A 22 63.95 -44.15 -10.43
C GLY A 22 64.80 -43.28 -11.39
N GLU A 23 65.46 -43.89 -12.38
CA GLU A 23 66.27 -43.14 -13.36
C GLU A 23 65.41 -42.38 -14.39
N ASP A 24 64.23 -42.90 -14.72
CA ASP A 24 63.40 -42.36 -15.79
C ASP A 24 62.44 -41.29 -15.28
N THR A 25 61.78 -41.55 -14.13
CA THR A 25 60.60 -40.77 -13.73
C THR A 25 60.67 -40.11 -12.36
N ARG A 26 61.70 -40.39 -11.53
CA ARG A 26 61.76 -39.97 -10.12
C ARG A 26 61.68 -38.46 -9.90
N LYS A 27 62.34 -37.66 -10.74
CA LYS A 27 62.48 -36.20 -10.58
C LYS A 27 61.59 -35.39 -11.52
N ASN A 28 60.64 -36.03 -12.20
CA ASN A 28 59.73 -35.38 -13.13
C ASN A 28 58.27 -35.79 -12.82
N PHE A 29 57.65 -36.59 -13.66
CA PHE A 29 56.28 -37.09 -13.55
C PHE A 29 55.95 -37.71 -12.19
N VAL A 30 56.78 -38.63 -11.66
CA VAL A 30 56.47 -39.28 -10.36
C VAL A 30 56.57 -38.30 -9.21
N ASP A 31 57.48 -37.34 -9.26
CA ASP A 31 57.61 -36.31 -8.22
C ASP A 31 56.39 -35.39 -8.21
N HIS A 32 55.94 -34.97 -9.40
CA HIS A 32 54.72 -34.17 -9.55
C HIS A 32 53.46 -34.94 -9.12
N LEU A 33 53.38 -36.23 -9.46
CA LEU A 33 52.29 -37.10 -9.02
C LEU A 33 52.30 -37.28 -7.49
N TYR A 34 53.46 -37.54 -6.90
CA TYR A 34 53.62 -37.67 -5.45
C TYR A 34 53.20 -36.40 -4.70
N LEU A 35 53.70 -35.24 -5.15
CA LEU A 35 53.32 -33.95 -4.56
C LEU A 35 51.81 -33.69 -4.67
N ALA A 36 51.20 -34.03 -5.81
CA ALA A 36 49.78 -33.82 -6.03
C ALA A 36 48.91 -34.78 -5.19
N LEU A 37 49.35 -36.02 -4.94
CA LEU A 37 48.71 -36.96 -4.00
C LEU A 37 48.81 -36.46 -2.55
N GLU A 38 49.98 -36.00 -2.11
CA GLU A 38 50.20 -35.44 -0.77
C GLU A 38 49.39 -34.14 -0.54
N GLN A 39 49.31 -33.26 -1.54
CA GLN A 39 48.45 -32.06 -1.50
C GLN A 39 46.96 -32.38 -1.30
N ARG A 40 46.52 -33.57 -1.73
CA ARG A 40 45.15 -34.06 -1.56
C ARG A 40 44.98 -34.94 -0.31
N LYS A 41 46.01 -34.99 0.57
CA LYS A 41 46.04 -35.77 1.82
C LYS A 41 45.90 -37.28 1.60
N ILE A 42 46.38 -37.80 0.48
CA ILE A 42 46.43 -39.23 0.20
C ILE A 42 47.79 -39.75 0.69
N SER A 43 47.80 -40.60 1.71
CA SER A 43 49.03 -41.14 2.31
C SER A 43 49.77 -42.01 1.30
N THR A 44 50.87 -41.50 0.74
CA THR A 44 51.56 -42.17 -0.37
C THR A 44 52.96 -42.63 0.04
N TYR A 45 53.35 -43.85 -0.31
CA TYR A 45 54.70 -44.37 -0.13
C TYR A 45 55.53 -44.15 -1.41
N LYS A 46 56.68 -43.48 -1.25
CA LYS A 46 57.71 -43.25 -2.26
C LYS A 46 59.06 -43.65 -1.66
N ASP A 47 59.82 -44.48 -2.38
CA ASP A 47 61.03 -45.17 -1.90
C ASP A 47 62.12 -44.22 -1.38
N ASP A 48 62.37 -43.10 -2.03
CA ASP A 48 63.41 -42.13 -1.68
C ASP A 48 63.07 -41.21 -0.49
N GLU A 49 61.78 -41.10 -0.12
CA GLU A 49 61.31 -40.23 0.98
C GLU A 49 61.13 -40.96 2.32
N LYS A 50 60.74 -42.24 2.30
CA LYS A 50 60.25 -42.96 3.51
C LYS A 50 61.11 -44.14 4.00
N ILE A 51 62.21 -44.46 3.33
CA ILE A 51 63.13 -45.53 3.79
C ILE A 51 63.95 -45.07 5.02
N GLU A 52 64.01 -45.91 6.07
CA GLU A 52 64.79 -45.62 7.27
C GLU A 52 66.30 -45.87 7.05
N LYS A 53 67.12 -44.86 7.34
CA LYS A 53 68.58 -44.97 7.22
C LYS A 53 69.12 -46.02 8.21
N GLY A 54 69.75 -47.08 7.69
CA GLY A 54 70.40 -48.13 8.49
C GLY A 54 69.72 -49.50 8.52
N LYS A 55 68.55 -49.66 7.88
CA LYS A 55 67.84 -50.96 7.74
C LYS A 55 68.01 -51.57 6.34
N ARG A 56 67.72 -52.88 6.20
CA ARG A 56 67.71 -53.57 4.90
C ARG A 56 66.55 -53.07 4.06
N ILE A 57 66.89 -52.46 2.92
CA ILE A 57 65.95 -51.83 1.97
C ILE A 57 64.90 -52.83 1.46
N SER A 58 65.29 -54.07 1.17
CA SER A 58 64.40 -55.10 0.62
C SER A 58 63.24 -55.49 1.55
N GLU A 59 63.49 -55.65 2.85
CA GLU A 59 62.46 -56.07 3.80
C GLU A 59 61.45 -54.95 4.09
N GLN A 60 61.91 -53.70 4.13
CA GLN A 60 61.03 -52.54 4.36
C GLN A 60 60.14 -52.26 3.15
N LEU A 61 60.67 -52.41 1.95
CA LEU A 61 59.94 -52.22 0.70
C LEU A 61 58.81 -53.25 0.54
N ILE A 62 59.08 -54.53 0.78
CA ILE A 62 58.06 -55.59 0.71
C ILE A 62 56.92 -55.33 1.71
N ARG A 63 57.25 -54.92 2.94
CA ARG A 63 56.23 -54.56 3.95
C ARG A 63 55.40 -53.36 3.51
N SER A 64 56.03 -52.32 2.97
CA SER A 64 55.28 -51.14 2.49
C SER A 64 54.32 -51.47 1.34
N ILE A 65 54.64 -52.46 0.48
CA ILE A 65 53.71 -52.97 -0.54
C ILE A 65 52.54 -53.70 0.13
N GLU A 66 52.80 -54.56 1.11
CA GLU A 66 51.75 -55.29 1.84
C GLU A 66 50.84 -54.37 2.68
N ASP A 67 51.36 -53.24 3.17
CA ASP A 67 50.67 -52.24 3.99
C ASP A 67 50.00 -51.11 3.16
N SER A 68 49.93 -51.27 1.84
CA SER A 68 49.31 -50.30 0.91
C SER A 68 48.00 -50.81 0.29
N LYS A 69 47.03 -49.91 0.13
CA LYS A 69 45.71 -50.23 -0.44
C LYS A 69 45.68 -50.19 -1.97
N PHE A 70 46.21 -49.12 -2.56
CA PHE A 70 46.30 -48.95 -4.00
C PHE A 70 47.76 -48.99 -4.47
N TYR A 71 47.99 -49.55 -5.66
CA TYR A 71 49.31 -49.61 -6.28
C TYR A 71 49.28 -48.82 -7.58
N ILE A 72 50.14 -47.82 -7.74
CA ILE A 72 50.33 -47.12 -9.01
C ILE A 72 51.65 -47.56 -9.61
N ILE A 73 51.59 -48.19 -10.78
CA ILE A 73 52.75 -48.75 -11.48
C ILE A 73 53.06 -47.88 -12.69
N VAL A 74 54.17 -47.15 -12.65
CA VAL A 74 54.55 -46.22 -13.72
C VAL A 74 55.52 -46.90 -14.69
N PHE A 75 54.96 -47.47 -15.76
CA PHE A 75 55.72 -48.08 -16.84
C PHE A 75 56.39 -47.01 -17.70
N SER A 76 57.72 -47.10 -17.77
CA SER A 76 58.61 -46.29 -18.59
C SER A 76 59.48 -47.18 -19.47
N LYS A 77 60.13 -46.62 -20.50
CA LYS A 77 60.96 -47.38 -21.45
C LYS A 77 61.99 -48.29 -20.80
N ASN A 78 62.62 -47.89 -19.68
CA ASN A 78 63.64 -48.68 -19.01
C ASN A 78 63.14 -49.35 -17.72
N TYR A 79 61.83 -49.37 -17.46
CA TYR A 79 61.26 -50.00 -16.26
C TYR A 79 61.75 -51.44 -16.06
N ALA A 80 61.70 -52.24 -17.13
CA ALA A 80 62.08 -53.64 -17.11
C ALA A 80 63.60 -53.91 -17.09
N SER A 81 64.44 -52.88 -17.01
CA SER A 81 65.90 -53.04 -16.88
C SER A 81 66.40 -53.14 -15.42
N SER A 82 65.47 -53.06 -14.46
CA SER A 82 65.71 -53.04 -13.03
C SER A 82 65.07 -54.27 -12.40
N SER A 83 65.88 -55.22 -11.92
CA SER A 83 65.38 -56.38 -11.17
C SER A 83 64.52 -55.96 -9.98
N TRP A 84 64.88 -54.87 -9.29
CA TRP A 84 64.08 -54.30 -8.20
C TRP A 84 62.66 -53.90 -8.62
N CYS A 85 62.49 -53.21 -9.75
CA CYS A 85 61.16 -52.79 -10.22
C CYS A 85 60.31 -54.00 -10.66
N LEU A 86 60.97 -55.05 -11.14
CA LEU A 86 60.32 -56.31 -11.53
C LEU A 86 59.93 -57.16 -10.30
N ASP A 87 60.76 -57.19 -9.26
CA ASP A 87 60.45 -57.84 -7.99
C ASP A 87 59.31 -57.14 -7.23
N GLU A 88 59.32 -55.79 -7.21
CA GLU A 88 58.18 -55.00 -6.72
C GLU A 88 56.90 -55.35 -7.49
N LEU A 89 56.98 -55.41 -8.83
CA LEU A 89 55.84 -55.70 -9.67
C LEU A 89 55.27 -57.10 -9.39
N VAL A 90 56.13 -58.11 -9.25
CA VAL A 90 55.70 -59.46 -8.86
C VAL A 90 54.96 -59.41 -7.53
N LYS A 91 55.52 -58.74 -6.52
CA LYS A 91 54.88 -58.64 -5.20
C LYS A 91 53.56 -57.88 -5.24
N ILE A 92 53.47 -56.82 -6.04
CA ILE A 92 52.24 -56.05 -6.25
C ILE A 92 51.17 -56.93 -6.91
N MET A 93 51.52 -57.70 -7.95
CA MET A 93 50.58 -58.62 -8.61
C MET A 93 50.14 -59.77 -7.69
N GLU A 94 51.01 -60.28 -6.83
CA GLU A 94 50.64 -61.22 -5.77
C GLU A 94 49.62 -60.60 -4.79
N CYS A 95 49.85 -59.36 -4.34
CA CYS A 95 48.95 -58.65 -3.44
C CYS A 95 47.62 -58.27 -4.12
N HIS A 96 47.66 -57.91 -5.40
CA HIS A 96 46.47 -57.55 -6.17
C HIS A 96 45.46 -58.70 -6.33
N LYS A 97 45.89 -59.96 -6.26
CA LYS A 97 45.01 -61.14 -6.32
C LYS A 97 44.07 -61.27 -5.11
N THR A 98 44.28 -60.48 -4.06
CA THR A 98 43.38 -60.37 -2.91
C THR A 98 42.30 -59.31 -3.16
N ASN A 99 41.03 -59.62 -2.88
CA ASN A 99 39.85 -58.83 -3.28
C ASN A 99 39.77 -57.37 -2.75
N GLU A 100 40.73 -56.91 -1.93
CA GLU A 100 40.70 -55.58 -1.29
C GLU A 100 41.77 -54.60 -1.82
N ARG A 101 42.67 -55.03 -2.70
CA ARG A 101 43.82 -54.24 -3.17
C ARG A 101 43.82 -54.09 -4.69
N ILE A 102 43.96 -52.86 -5.19
CA ILE A 102 43.82 -52.58 -6.63
C ILE A 102 45.09 -51.95 -7.19
N ALA A 103 45.60 -52.53 -8.28
CA ALA A 103 46.73 -52.00 -9.03
C ALA A 103 46.28 -51.23 -10.28
N TYR A 104 46.92 -50.08 -10.51
CA TYR A 104 46.68 -49.22 -11.66
C TYR A 104 47.97 -48.97 -12.45
N PRO A 105 48.07 -49.47 -13.69
CA PRO A 105 49.21 -49.17 -14.53
C PRO A 105 49.07 -47.78 -15.17
N ILE A 106 50.17 -47.01 -15.16
CA ILE A 106 50.36 -45.78 -15.92
C ILE A 106 51.39 -46.09 -17.01
N PHE A 107 50.99 -45.97 -18.25
CA PHE A 107 51.86 -46.12 -19.42
C PHE A 107 52.37 -44.72 -19.79
N TYR A 108 53.51 -44.34 -19.21
CA TYR A 108 54.04 -42.98 -19.25
C TYR A 108 54.62 -42.62 -20.62
N ASP A 109 55.59 -43.41 -21.11
CA ASP A 109 56.23 -43.19 -22.41
C ASP A 109 56.36 -44.47 -23.24
N VAL A 110 55.54 -45.47 -22.91
CA VAL A 110 55.44 -46.79 -23.54
C VAL A 110 53.97 -47.11 -23.82
N GLU A 111 53.70 -48.06 -24.73
CA GLU A 111 52.35 -48.57 -24.96
C GLU A 111 52.07 -49.83 -24.13
N PRO A 112 50.81 -50.11 -23.73
CA PRO A 112 50.46 -51.34 -23.01
C PRO A 112 50.86 -52.62 -23.74
N THR A 113 50.83 -52.60 -25.07
CA THR A 113 51.24 -53.69 -25.95
C THR A 113 52.74 -53.99 -25.84
N GLU A 114 53.58 -52.96 -25.73
CA GLU A 114 55.03 -53.09 -25.53
C GLU A 114 55.34 -53.76 -24.19
N VAL A 115 54.62 -53.39 -23.13
CA VAL A 115 54.78 -53.99 -21.80
C VAL A 115 54.27 -55.43 -21.79
N ARG A 116 53.10 -55.70 -22.40
CA ARG A 116 52.43 -57.01 -22.40
C ARG A 116 53.21 -58.10 -23.14
N HIS A 117 53.79 -57.74 -24.29
CA HIS A 117 54.53 -58.67 -25.14
C HIS A 117 56.05 -58.55 -24.99
N GLN A 118 56.52 -57.64 -24.12
CA GLN A 118 57.93 -57.32 -23.93
C GLN A 118 58.61 -57.04 -25.27
N THR A 119 58.01 -56.16 -26.07
CA THR A 119 58.52 -55.71 -27.38
C THR A 119 59.00 -54.26 -27.28
N GLY A 120 59.52 -53.70 -28.37
CA GLY A 120 59.90 -52.28 -28.41
C GLY A 120 61.02 -51.92 -27.43
N ALA A 121 60.87 -50.80 -26.73
CA ALA A 121 61.87 -50.33 -25.76
C ALA A 121 61.88 -51.19 -24.48
N VAL A 122 60.70 -51.61 -24.01
CA VAL A 122 60.54 -52.43 -22.80
C VAL A 122 61.16 -53.81 -22.99
N GLY A 123 61.00 -54.42 -24.17
CA GLY A 123 61.65 -55.68 -24.53
C GLY A 123 63.18 -55.61 -24.50
N LYS A 124 63.76 -54.55 -25.04
CA LYS A 124 65.21 -54.31 -25.00
C LYS A 124 65.72 -54.13 -23.56
N ALA A 125 64.94 -53.47 -22.71
CA ALA A 125 65.25 -53.32 -21.30
C ALA A 125 65.21 -54.67 -20.56
N PHE A 126 64.20 -55.50 -20.85
CA PHE A 126 64.02 -56.82 -20.24
C PHE A 126 65.05 -57.87 -20.69
N ALA A 127 65.59 -57.76 -21.92
CA ALA A 127 66.58 -58.69 -22.46
C ALA A 127 67.84 -58.86 -21.59
N LYS A 128 68.15 -57.87 -20.73
CA LYS A 128 69.24 -57.95 -19.74
C LYS A 128 69.06 -59.07 -18.71
N HIS A 129 67.81 -59.46 -18.47
CA HIS A 129 67.40 -60.36 -17.41
C HIS A 129 66.93 -61.73 -17.93
N GLU A 130 66.94 -61.98 -19.24
CA GLU A 130 66.40 -63.21 -19.84
C GLU A 130 67.08 -64.51 -19.38
N LYS A 131 68.28 -64.43 -18.82
CA LYS A 131 69.04 -65.58 -18.31
C LYS A 131 68.90 -65.78 -16.80
N GLU A 132 68.15 -64.95 -16.11
CA GLU A 132 67.94 -65.05 -14.66
C GLU A 132 66.84 -66.04 -14.32
N GLU A 133 66.98 -66.73 -13.18
CA GLU A 133 66.01 -67.73 -12.70
C GLU A 133 64.60 -67.15 -12.50
N SER A 134 64.50 -65.85 -12.16
CA SER A 134 63.25 -65.13 -11.96
C SER A 134 62.60 -64.60 -13.25
N ALA A 135 63.24 -64.76 -14.41
CA ALA A 135 62.79 -64.13 -15.66
C ALA A 135 61.37 -64.54 -16.08
N GLU A 136 60.98 -65.79 -15.85
CA GLU A 136 59.63 -66.28 -16.16
C GLU A 136 58.56 -65.59 -15.28
N LYS A 137 58.82 -65.46 -13.97
CA LYS A 137 57.94 -64.76 -13.02
C LYS A 137 57.77 -63.29 -13.38
N TRP A 138 58.88 -62.62 -13.74
CA TRP A 138 58.84 -61.22 -14.16
C TRP A 138 58.06 -61.03 -15.46
N ARG A 139 58.19 -61.96 -16.41
CA ARG A 139 57.44 -61.93 -17.67
C ARG A 139 55.94 -62.07 -17.44
N ASP A 140 55.53 -62.97 -16.55
CA ASP A 140 54.12 -63.14 -16.19
C ASP A 140 53.55 -61.91 -15.47
N ALA A 141 54.29 -61.32 -14.52
CA ALA A 141 53.87 -60.12 -13.82
C ALA A 141 53.72 -58.90 -14.74
N LEU A 142 54.65 -58.70 -15.69
CA LEU A 142 54.54 -57.65 -16.72
C LEU A 142 53.33 -57.87 -17.63
N LYS A 143 53.09 -59.11 -18.04
CA LYS A 143 51.94 -59.47 -18.87
C LYS A 143 50.63 -59.24 -18.13
N GLU A 144 50.55 -59.65 -16.85
CA GLU A 144 49.39 -59.47 -15.97
C GLU A 144 49.11 -57.99 -15.74
N ALA A 145 50.10 -57.21 -15.32
CA ALA A 145 49.94 -55.78 -15.06
C ALA A 145 49.52 -54.99 -16.32
N ALA A 146 50.04 -55.35 -17.50
CA ALA A 146 49.65 -54.73 -18.76
C ALA A 146 48.25 -55.11 -19.25
N THR A 147 47.61 -56.11 -18.63
CA THR A 147 46.19 -56.45 -18.92
C THR A 147 45.20 -55.59 -18.14
N LEU A 148 45.65 -54.93 -17.06
CA LEU A 148 44.81 -54.08 -16.23
C LEU A 148 44.45 -52.79 -16.95
N ALA A 149 43.23 -52.30 -16.73
CA ALA A 149 42.80 -51.01 -17.25
C ALA A 149 43.58 -49.89 -16.55
N GLY A 150 44.40 -49.19 -17.32
CA GLY A 150 45.29 -48.14 -16.85
C GLY A 150 45.13 -46.83 -17.61
N TRP A 151 46.06 -45.91 -17.35
CA TRP A 151 46.10 -44.62 -18.05
C TRP A 151 47.30 -44.54 -18.99
N GLU A 152 47.04 -44.15 -20.24
CA GLU A 152 48.08 -43.94 -21.25
C GLU A 152 48.28 -42.43 -21.46
N LEU A 153 49.48 -41.91 -21.19
CA LEU A 153 49.73 -40.46 -21.26
C LEU A 153 49.41 -39.89 -22.65
N LYS A 154 49.88 -40.56 -23.72
CA LYS A 154 49.68 -40.08 -25.10
C LYS A 154 48.21 -40.01 -25.53
N ASN A 155 47.38 -40.92 -25.04
CA ASN A 155 45.98 -41.06 -25.46
C ASN A 155 45.02 -40.33 -24.51
N THR A 156 45.51 -39.80 -23.39
CA THR A 156 44.69 -39.21 -22.33
C THR A 156 45.03 -37.73 -22.17
N VAL A 157 44.05 -36.85 -22.41
CA VAL A 157 44.20 -35.38 -22.31
C VAL A 157 45.33 -34.82 -23.21
N ASP A 158 45.45 -35.35 -24.42
CA ASP A 158 46.39 -34.93 -25.46
C ASP A 158 47.89 -34.94 -25.04
N GLY A 159 48.26 -35.77 -24.06
CA GLY A 159 49.66 -35.90 -23.61
C GLY A 159 50.12 -34.83 -22.62
N HIS A 160 49.24 -33.98 -22.10
CA HIS A 160 49.61 -32.97 -21.10
C HIS A 160 49.74 -33.58 -19.69
N GLU A 161 50.97 -33.76 -19.22
CA GLU A 161 51.29 -34.38 -17.92
C GLU A 161 50.51 -33.78 -16.73
N ALA A 162 50.40 -32.45 -16.63
CA ALA A 162 49.70 -31.82 -15.51
C ALA A 162 48.21 -32.17 -15.45
N LYS A 163 47.51 -32.09 -16.59
CA LYS A 163 46.08 -32.46 -16.68
C LYS A 163 45.88 -33.97 -16.51
N PHE A 164 46.85 -34.75 -16.96
CA PHE A 164 46.85 -36.20 -16.80
C PHE A 164 46.96 -36.59 -15.32
N ILE A 165 47.84 -35.94 -14.56
CA ILE A 165 47.95 -36.11 -13.09
C ILE A 165 46.64 -35.72 -12.39
N GLU A 166 46.03 -34.59 -12.76
CA GLU A 166 44.72 -34.18 -12.20
C GLU A 166 43.66 -35.24 -12.42
N LYS A 167 43.57 -35.79 -13.63
CA LYS A 167 42.62 -36.87 -13.96
C LYS A 167 42.87 -38.14 -13.13
N ILE A 168 44.13 -38.54 -12.97
CA ILE A 168 44.49 -39.72 -12.15
C ILE A 168 44.02 -39.51 -10.70
N ILE A 169 44.20 -38.32 -10.15
CA ILE A 169 43.78 -37.98 -8.79
C ILE A 169 42.25 -38.01 -8.66
N GLU A 170 41.52 -37.43 -9.61
CA GLU A 170 40.05 -37.48 -9.64
C GLU A 170 39.54 -38.93 -9.66
N ASP A 171 40.11 -39.77 -10.53
CA ASP A 171 39.73 -41.18 -10.66
C ASP A 171 40.08 -42.00 -9.39
N LEU A 172 41.17 -41.66 -8.69
CA LEU A 172 41.55 -42.29 -7.41
C LEU A 172 40.63 -41.87 -6.26
N LEU A 173 40.27 -40.58 -6.18
CA LEU A 173 39.37 -40.05 -5.16
C LEU A 173 37.97 -40.67 -5.22
N LEU A 174 37.51 -41.06 -6.42
CA LEU A 174 36.24 -41.77 -6.60
C LEU A 174 36.28 -43.23 -6.08
N LYS A 175 37.47 -43.83 -5.94
CA LYS A 175 37.66 -45.25 -5.63
C LYS A 175 38.19 -45.52 -4.23
N LEU A 176 38.84 -44.54 -3.60
CA LEU A 176 39.00 -44.54 -2.15
C LEU A 176 37.59 -44.60 -1.56
N PRO A 177 37.24 -45.61 -0.73
CA PRO A 177 36.05 -45.48 0.08
C PRO A 177 36.22 -44.17 0.82
N SER A 178 35.27 -43.28 0.66
CA SER A 178 35.20 -42.05 1.43
C SER A 178 35.28 -42.46 2.89
N ASN A 179 36.49 -42.42 3.47
CA ASN A 179 36.69 -42.39 4.90
C ASN A 179 35.94 -41.14 5.32
N ASP A 180 34.70 -41.39 5.74
CA ASP A 180 33.79 -40.51 6.40
C ASP A 180 33.85 -39.07 5.88
N LEU A 181 32.90 -38.74 4.99
CA LEU A 181 32.07 -37.59 5.32
C LEU A 181 31.59 -37.87 6.76
N ILE A 182 32.35 -37.45 7.76
CA ILE A 182 31.92 -37.38 9.15
C ILE A 182 30.83 -36.30 9.14
N ILE A 183 29.67 -36.66 8.59
CA ILE A 183 28.41 -36.31 9.20
C ILE A 183 28.56 -36.98 10.54
N ASP A 184 29.00 -36.19 11.53
CA ASP A 184 29.11 -36.57 12.93
C ASP A 184 27.98 -37.56 13.20
N GLU A 185 28.31 -38.82 13.51
CA GLU A 185 27.32 -39.91 13.56
C GLU A 185 26.13 -39.53 14.44
N ASN A 186 26.33 -38.54 15.33
CA ASN A 186 25.37 -37.92 16.24
C ASN A 186 24.37 -36.93 15.62
N LEU A 187 24.33 -36.71 14.30
CA LEU A 187 23.41 -35.76 13.67
C LEU A 187 22.04 -36.38 13.37
N VAL A 188 21.03 -36.02 14.18
CA VAL A 188 19.65 -36.51 14.03
C VAL A 188 18.80 -35.50 13.23
N GLY A 189 18.07 -35.99 12.22
CA GLY A 189 17.07 -35.20 11.47
C GLY A 189 17.64 -34.09 10.57
N MET A 190 18.97 -33.99 10.42
CA MET A 190 19.59 -32.84 9.76
C MET A 190 19.42 -32.80 8.24
N GLU A 191 19.12 -33.92 7.59
CA GLU A 191 19.09 -34.04 6.12
C GLU A 191 18.10 -33.06 5.45
N ALA A 192 16.87 -32.97 5.96
CA ALA A 192 15.87 -32.05 5.42
C ALA A 192 16.31 -30.58 5.58
N ARG A 193 16.83 -30.21 6.75
CA ARG A 193 17.31 -28.85 7.06
C ARG A 193 18.52 -28.47 6.20
N ILE A 194 19.45 -29.40 6.00
CA ILE A 194 20.62 -29.24 5.12
C ILE A 194 20.17 -28.98 3.68
N ASN A 195 19.27 -29.82 3.15
CA ASN A 195 18.76 -29.68 1.79
C ASN A 195 18.02 -28.35 1.58
N GLU A 196 17.25 -27.90 2.58
CA GLU A 196 16.64 -26.56 2.57
C GLU A 196 17.72 -25.46 2.46
N VAL A 197 18.76 -25.47 3.30
CA VAL A 197 19.84 -24.46 3.24
C VAL A 197 20.62 -24.53 1.92
N LEU A 198 20.91 -25.73 1.40
CA LEU A 198 21.57 -25.92 0.11
C LEU A 198 20.76 -25.31 -1.05
N SER A 199 19.42 -25.40 -0.99
CA SER A 199 18.56 -24.75 -1.98
C SER A 199 18.67 -23.22 -1.95
N PHE A 200 18.77 -22.62 -0.75
CA PHE A 200 18.98 -21.17 -0.58
C PHE A 200 20.36 -20.75 -1.11
N LEU A 201 21.39 -21.55 -0.83
CA LEU A 201 22.73 -21.34 -1.35
C LEU A 201 22.77 -21.46 -2.87
N GLY A 202 22.00 -22.37 -3.48
CA GLY A 202 21.97 -22.56 -4.92
C GLY A 202 23.35 -22.95 -5.46
N VAL A 203 23.91 -24.03 -4.94
CA VAL A 203 25.23 -24.54 -5.33
C VAL A 203 25.21 -24.93 -6.81
N GLY A 204 25.80 -24.09 -7.68
CA GLY A 204 25.77 -24.25 -9.14
C GLY A 204 25.52 -22.95 -9.92
N PHE A 205 24.97 -21.91 -9.28
CA PHE A 205 24.80 -20.59 -9.90
C PHE A 205 26.10 -19.75 -9.85
N ASP A 206 26.36 -18.97 -10.89
CA ASP A 206 27.58 -18.14 -11.04
C ASP A 206 27.50 -16.77 -10.32
N ASP A 207 26.61 -16.61 -9.34
CA ASP A 207 26.45 -15.40 -8.54
C ASP A 207 27.15 -15.50 -7.16
N VAL A 208 27.19 -14.39 -6.41
CA VAL A 208 27.66 -14.37 -5.01
C VAL A 208 26.44 -14.28 -4.09
N ARG A 209 26.29 -15.23 -3.18
CA ARG A 209 25.16 -15.28 -2.24
C ARG A 209 25.61 -15.31 -0.79
N MET A 210 24.93 -14.49 0.02
CA MET A 210 25.00 -14.50 1.48
C MET A 210 23.68 -15.07 1.99
N VAL A 211 23.75 -16.08 2.85
CA VAL A 211 22.59 -16.71 3.50
C VAL A 211 22.76 -16.61 5.01
N GLY A 212 21.78 -16.02 5.68
CA GLY A 212 21.72 -15.96 7.14
C GLY A 212 20.92 -17.12 7.72
N ILE A 213 21.48 -17.85 8.67
CA ILE A 213 20.82 -18.88 9.46
C ILE A 213 20.46 -18.27 10.83
N LYS A 214 19.17 -18.04 11.07
CA LYS A 214 18.61 -17.40 12.26
C LYS A 214 17.92 -18.41 13.17
N GLY A 215 18.01 -18.19 14.48
CA GLY A 215 17.25 -18.94 15.48
C GLY A 215 17.73 -18.68 16.90
N MET A 216 16.95 -19.11 17.90
CA MET A 216 17.28 -18.94 19.32
C MET A 216 18.55 -19.70 19.74
N GLY A 217 19.06 -19.42 20.95
CA GLY A 217 20.19 -20.17 21.51
C GLY A 217 19.88 -21.68 21.56
N GLY A 218 20.87 -22.53 21.26
CA GLY A 218 20.71 -23.98 21.39
C GLY A 218 19.90 -24.69 20.29
N CYS A 219 19.30 -23.97 19.33
CA CYS A 219 18.49 -24.59 18.26
C CYS A 219 19.29 -25.35 17.18
N GLY A 220 20.62 -25.42 17.26
CA GLY A 220 21.46 -26.17 16.31
C GLY A 220 22.00 -25.39 15.11
N LYS A 221 21.99 -24.05 15.12
CA LYS A 221 22.53 -23.22 14.01
C LYS A 221 23.96 -23.57 13.60
N THR A 222 24.87 -23.60 14.57
CA THR A 222 26.30 -23.90 14.36
C THR A 222 26.47 -25.30 13.79
N THR A 223 25.71 -26.27 14.32
CA THR A 223 25.69 -27.65 13.85
C THR A 223 25.20 -27.76 12.41
N LEU A 224 24.11 -27.06 12.06
CA LEU A 224 23.57 -27.02 10.70
C LEU A 224 24.56 -26.38 9.72
N ALA A 225 25.15 -25.24 10.08
CA ALA A 225 26.13 -24.56 9.24
C ALA A 225 27.38 -25.43 8.99
N ARG A 226 27.83 -26.19 10.01
CA ARG A 226 28.94 -27.13 9.89
C ARG A 226 28.62 -28.32 9.00
N ALA A 227 27.44 -28.92 9.16
CA ALA A 227 27.01 -30.03 8.33
C ALA A 227 26.91 -29.61 6.85
N VAL A 228 26.33 -28.43 6.56
CA VAL A 228 26.29 -27.86 5.21
C VAL A 228 27.69 -27.61 4.68
N PHE A 229 28.59 -27.01 5.47
CA PHE A 229 29.98 -26.76 5.08
C PHE A 229 30.71 -28.05 4.68
N ASN A 230 30.66 -29.07 5.55
CA ASN A 230 31.32 -30.36 5.32
C ASN A 230 30.81 -31.06 4.05
N GLN A 231 29.54 -30.85 3.66
CA GLN A 231 28.98 -31.48 2.46
C GLN A 231 29.39 -30.81 1.15
N ILE A 232 29.72 -29.51 1.16
CA ILE A 232 29.95 -28.75 -0.09
C ILE A 232 31.33 -28.11 -0.21
N TYR A 233 32.16 -28.10 0.84
CA TYR A 233 33.46 -27.40 0.81
C TYR A 233 34.36 -27.84 -0.35
N SER A 234 34.31 -29.12 -0.74
CA SER A 234 35.10 -29.67 -1.84
C SER A 234 34.77 -29.07 -3.22
N LYS A 235 33.63 -28.37 -3.35
CA LYS A 235 33.18 -27.72 -4.60
C LYS A 235 33.68 -26.26 -4.76
N PHE A 236 34.52 -25.78 -3.84
CA PHE A 236 35.02 -24.41 -3.79
C PHE A 236 36.54 -24.38 -3.78
N GLU A 237 37.13 -23.30 -4.30
CA GLU A 237 38.58 -23.13 -4.44
C GLU A 237 39.25 -22.67 -3.12
N GLY A 238 38.50 -21.99 -2.26
CA GLY A 238 38.95 -21.55 -0.94
C GLY A 238 37.82 -21.59 0.08
N CYS A 239 38.11 -22.11 1.27
CA CYS A 239 37.10 -22.36 2.29
C CYS A 239 37.56 -21.82 3.64
N SER A 240 36.64 -21.24 4.41
CA SER A 240 36.92 -20.82 5.80
C SER A 240 35.70 -20.99 6.69
N PHE A 241 35.88 -21.66 7.81
CA PHE A 241 34.89 -21.75 8.88
C PHE A 241 35.41 -20.98 10.09
N LEU A 242 34.81 -19.84 10.40
CA LEU A 242 35.10 -19.09 11.63
C LEU A 242 34.07 -19.44 12.70
N GLU A 243 34.51 -20.15 13.72
CA GLU A 243 33.69 -20.50 14.88
C GLU A 243 33.51 -19.30 15.82
N ASN A 244 32.30 -19.15 16.39
CA ASN A 244 32.03 -18.27 17.53
C ASN A 244 32.65 -16.85 17.41
N VAL A 245 32.33 -16.18 16.30
CA VAL A 245 32.87 -14.87 15.92
C VAL A 245 32.66 -13.85 17.02
N ARG A 246 31.51 -13.85 17.69
CA ARG A 246 31.21 -12.99 18.84
C ARG A 246 32.30 -13.07 19.92
N GLU A 247 32.57 -14.26 20.46
CA GLU A 247 33.55 -14.43 21.54
C GLU A 247 34.99 -14.20 21.04
N ASN A 248 35.32 -14.69 19.85
CA ASN A 248 36.66 -14.55 19.30
C ASN A 248 37.00 -13.11 18.90
N SER A 249 36.02 -12.31 18.48
CA SER A 249 36.23 -10.90 18.15
C SER A 249 36.61 -10.07 19.38
N CYS A 250 36.11 -10.44 20.56
CA CYS A 250 36.46 -9.82 21.84
C CYS A 250 37.85 -10.23 22.33
N SER A 251 38.28 -11.48 22.10
CA SER A 251 39.54 -12.01 22.62
C SER A 251 40.75 -11.71 21.72
N SER A 252 40.65 -11.96 20.42
CA SER A 252 41.77 -11.82 19.46
C SER A 252 41.64 -10.61 18.54
N GLY A 253 40.48 -9.95 18.52
CA GLY A 253 40.20 -8.77 17.72
C GLY A 253 39.79 -9.08 16.27
N LEU A 254 38.92 -8.22 15.71
CA LEU A 254 38.38 -8.36 14.35
C LEU A 254 39.44 -8.43 13.25
N LYS A 255 40.59 -7.76 13.43
CA LYS A 255 41.69 -7.80 12.47
C LYS A 255 42.26 -9.21 12.36
N SER A 256 42.55 -9.87 13.48
CA SER A 256 43.08 -11.24 13.49
C SER A 256 42.14 -12.23 12.79
N LEU A 257 40.83 -12.09 13.02
CA LEU A 257 39.83 -12.94 12.38
C LEU A 257 39.75 -12.71 10.86
N GLN A 258 39.85 -11.44 10.43
CA GLN A 258 39.91 -11.12 8.99
C GLN A 258 41.15 -11.72 8.33
N GLU A 259 42.30 -11.64 9.00
CA GLU A 259 43.55 -12.24 8.52
C GLU A 259 43.43 -13.77 8.43
N GLN A 260 42.78 -14.40 9.40
CA GLN A 260 42.51 -15.84 9.38
C GLN A 260 41.62 -16.25 8.18
N VAL A 261 40.56 -15.50 7.86
CA VAL A 261 39.73 -15.77 6.67
C VAL A 261 40.57 -15.66 5.40
N LEU A 262 41.38 -14.61 5.29
CA LEU A 262 42.24 -14.38 4.13
C LEU A 262 43.24 -15.52 3.96
N LEU A 263 43.90 -15.96 5.04
CA LEU A 263 44.85 -17.07 5.02
C LEU A 263 44.18 -18.40 4.66
N ASN A 264 43.05 -18.72 5.28
CA ASN A 264 42.32 -19.96 5.02
C ASN A 264 41.87 -20.07 3.56
N VAL A 265 41.39 -18.95 2.98
CA VAL A 265 40.90 -18.90 1.60
C VAL A 265 42.03 -18.90 0.58
N VAL A 266 43.19 -18.31 0.88
CA VAL A 266 44.29 -18.14 -0.09
C VAL A 266 45.30 -19.28 -0.05
N LEU A 267 45.54 -19.91 1.10
CA LEU A 267 46.66 -20.85 1.29
C LEU A 267 46.26 -22.33 1.38
N ASN A 268 44.97 -22.68 1.40
CA ASN A 268 44.48 -24.06 1.48
C ASN A 268 45.34 -24.98 2.39
N ALA A 269 45.63 -24.49 3.61
CA ALA A 269 46.25 -25.21 4.73
C ALA A 269 47.80 -25.30 4.82
N HIS A 270 48.60 -24.27 4.44
CA HIS A 270 50.00 -24.16 4.92
C HIS A 270 50.30 -22.81 5.59
N PRO A 271 50.93 -22.79 6.79
CA PRO A 271 51.35 -21.57 7.47
C PRO A 271 52.68 -21.09 6.88
N ILE A 272 52.62 -20.32 5.79
CA ILE A 272 53.76 -19.49 5.39
C ILE A 272 53.59 -18.12 6.03
N THR A 273 54.65 -17.65 6.69
CA THR A 273 54.73 -16.35 7.37
C THR A 273 54.64 -15.22 6.35
N ILE A 274 53.42 -14.87 5.93
CA ILE A 274 53.16 -13.67 5.14
C ILE A 274 53.10 -12.48 6.11
N ASN A 275 53.76 -11.37 5.77
CA ASN A 275 53.67 -10.14 6.55
C ASN A 275 52.36 -9.41 6.19
N ILE A 276 51.29 -9.69 6.93
CA ILE A 276 49.89 -9.42 6.54
C ILE A 276 49.53 -7.91 6.52
N GLN A 277 50.33 -7.05 7.15
CA GLN A 277 50.02 -5.61 7.25
C GLN A 277 50.15 -4.84 5.92
N GLY A 278 50.99 -5.30 4.98
CA GLY A 278 51.20 -4.66 3.68
C GLY A 278 50.33 -5.22 2.53
N ASP A 279 49.83 -6.45 2.66
CA ASP A 279 49.27 -7.24 1.54
C ASP A 279 47.74 -7.38 1.54
N LYS A 280 47.02 -6.72 2.47
CA LYS A 280 45.55 -6.79 2.56
C LYS A 280 44.84 -6.50 1.24
N LYS A 281 45.27 -5.46 0.49
CA LYS A 281 44.67 -5.15 -0.83
C LYS A 281 44.90 -6.26 -1.86
N ARG A 282 46.05 -6.94 -1.80
CA ARG A 282 46.41 -8.03 -2.71
C ARG A 282 45.59 -9.29 -2.41
N LEU A 283 45.49 -9.68 -1.14
CA LEU A 283 44.70 -10.84 -0.70
C LEU A 283 43.20 -10.65 -0.99
N MET A 284 42.67 -9.44 -0.75
CA MET A 284 41.29 -9.08 -1.09
C MET A 284 41.02 -9.12 -2.59
N LYS A 285 42.00 -8.69 -3.40
CA LYS A 285 41.92 -8.79 -4.87
C LYS A 285 41.95 -10.26 -5.33
N GLN A 286 42.66 -11.13 -4.62
CA GLN A 286 42.64 -12.58 -4.86
C GLN A 286 41.28 -13.18 -4.53
N MET A 287 40.73 -12.92 -3.33
CA MET A 287 39.39 -13.39 -2.94
C MET A 287 38.30 -12.96 -3.93
N SER A 288 38.41 -11.76 -4.52
CA SER A 288 37.45 -11.26 -5.52
C SER A 288 37.43 -12.04 -6.85
N ARG A 289 38.40 -12.94 -7.05
CA ARG A 289 38.55 -13.77 -8.25
C ARG A 289 38.37 -15.27 -7.98
N THR A 290 38.38 -15.65 -6.71
CA THR A 290 38.32 -17.04 -6.26
C THR A 290 36.88 -17.40 -5.89
N LYS A 291 36.46 -18.62 -6.24
CA LYS A 291 35.16 -19.15 -5.84
C LYS A 291 35.24 -19.70 -4.40
N VAL A 292 34.68 -18.99 -3.44
CA VAL A 292 34.89 -19.29 -2.01
C VAL A 292 33.65 -19.75 -1.25
N LEU A 293 33.86 -20.54 -0.19
CA LEU A 293 32.85 -20.87 0.82
C LEU A 293 33.28 -20.34 2.19
N VAL A 294 32.56 -19.38 2.74
CA VAL A 294 32.87 -18.78 4.04
C VAL A 294 31.71 -18.97 5.01
N VAL A 295 31.98 -19.51 6.20
CA VAL A 295 31.02 -19.60 7.30
C VAL A 295 31.46 -18.68 8.43
N LEU A 296 30.57 -17.79 8.86
CA LEU A 296 30.74 -16.92 10.02
C LEU A 296 29.74 -17.34 11.09
N ASP A 297 30.21 -18.01 12.14
CA ASP A 297 29.35 -18.57 13.19
C ASP A 297 29.18 -17.61 14.39
N ASP A 298 27.96 -17.52 14.93
CA ASP A 298 27.55 -16.70 16.08
C ASP A 298 27.96 -15.22 15.95
N VAL A 299 27.52 -14.58 14.85
CA VAL A 299 27.73 -13.14 14.60
C VAL A 299 26.64 -12.31 15.30
N ASP A 300 27.02 -11.30 16.08
CA ASP A 300 26.09 -10.52 16.91
C ASP A 300 26.12 -8.99 16.68
N CYS A 301 27.06 -8.49 15.88
CA CYS A 301 27.09 -7.09 15.46
C CYS A 301 27.43 -6.91 13.98
N VAL A 302 27.10 -5.75 13.42
CA VAL A 302 27.25 -5.47 11.98
C VAL A 302 28.72 -5.25 11.62
N GLU A 303 29.49 -4.69 12.54
CA GLU A 303 30.91 -4.41 12.41
C GLU A 303 31.71 -5.70 12.16
N GLN A 304 31.28 -6.83 12.77
CA GLN A 304 31.83 -8.15 12.48
C GLN A 304 31.59 -8.56 11.01
N LEU A 305 30.38 -8.37 10.48
CA LEU A 305 30.08 -8.69 9.08
C LEU A 305 30.81 -7.76 8.11
N GLU A 306 30.84 -6.45 8.38
CA GLU A 306 31.55 -5.49 7.54
C GLU A 306 33.05 -5.79 7.47
N ALA A 307 33.64 -6.26 8.58
CA ALA A 307 35.04 -6.65 8.64
C ALA A 307 35.32 -8.00 7.95
N LEU A 308 34.48 -9.02 8.17
CA LEU A 308 34.77 -10.40 7.77
C LEU A 308 34.18 -10.78 6.41
N ALA A 309 33.05 -10.21 6.03
CA ALA A 309 32.35 -10.48 4.79
C ALA A 309 31.66 -9.21 4.26
N GLY A 310 32.46 -8.24 3.80
CA GLY A 310 32.02 -6.92 3.35
C GLY A 310 31.03 -6.92 2.18
N LYS A 311 31.36 -6.30 1.05
CA LYS A 311 30.43 -6.25 -0.10
C LYS A 311 30.55 -7.53 -0.95
N PRO A 312 29.50 -7.92 -1.72
CA PRO A 312 29.56 -9.09 -2.60
C PRO A 312 30.73 -9.08 -3.59
N ASN A 313 31.25 -7.90 -3.95
CA ASN A 313 32.42 -7.75 -4.83
C ASN A 313 33.77 -8.13 -4.18
N TRP A 314 33.79 -8.46 -2.89
CA TRP A 314 34.95 -9.06 -2.22
C TRP A 314 35.18 -10.50 -2.64
N PHE A 315 34.18 -11.15 -3.24
CA PHE A 315 34.19 -12.57 -3.55
C PHE A 315 34.08 -12.80 -5.05
N GLY A 316 34.75 -13.83 -5.54
CA GLY A 316 34.63 -14.28 -6.93
C GLY A 316 33.25 -14.85 -7.22
N LYS A 317 32.93 -14.96 -8.50
CA LYS A 317 31.66 -15.56 -8.93
C LYS A 317 31.50 -17.00 -8.44
N GLY A 318 30.27 -17.41 -8.16
CA GLY A 318 29.97 -18.71 -7.58
C GLY A 318 30.25 -18.84 -6.08
N SER A 319 30.66 -17.77 -5.38
CA SER A 319 30.96 -17.80 -3.95
C SER A 319 29.71 -17.86 -3.06
N ARG A 320 29.85 -18.52 -1.91
CA ARG A 320 28.77 -18.74 -0.93
C ARG A 320 29.23 -18.35 0.46
N ILE A 321 28.43 -17.53 1.14
CA ILE A 321 28.71 -17.05 2.49
C ILE A 321 27.53 -17.44 3.38
N ILE A 322 27.81 -18.15 4.47
CA ILE A 322 26.84 -18.58 5.48
C ILE A 322 27.12 -17.78 6.75
N ILE A 323 26.09 -17.18 7.31
CA ILE A 323 26.19 -16.39 8.55
C ILE A 323 25.22 -17.01 9.55
N THR A 324 25.68 -17.45 10.72
CA THR A 324 24.76 -17.86 11.79
C THR A 324 24.60 -16.73 12.79
N THR A 325 23.36 -16.46 13.22
CA THR A 325 23.09 -15.41 14.20
C THR A 325 21.81 -15.69 14.98
N ARG A 326 21.68 -15.02 16.13
CA ARG A 326 20.45 -14.95 16.92
C ARG A 326 19.66 -13.67 16.62
N ASP A 327 20.32 -12.66 16.01
CA ASP A 327 19.79 -11.33 15.78
C ASP A 327 19.64 -11.03 14.28
N GLU A 328 18.39 -11.01 13.83
CA GLU A 328 18.04 -10.69 12.45
C GLU A 328 18.48 -9.28 12.02
N GLN A 329 18.60 -8.33 12.96
CA GLN A 329 19.02 -6.97 12.63
C GLN A 329 20.41 -6.93 12.01
N VAL A 330 21.30 -7.83 12.43
CA VAL A 330 22.66 -7.90 11.91
C VAL A 330 22.65 -8.27 10.42
N LEU A 331 21.79 -9.20 10.03
CA LEU A 331 21.58 -9.62 8.63
C LEU A 331 20.93 -8.51 7.79
N LEU A 332 19.87 -7.87 8.32
CA LEU A 332 19.11 -6.84 7.62
C LEU A 332 19.95 -5.58 7.36
N LYS A 333 20.73 -5.12 8.36
CA LYS A 333 21.63 -3.97 8.22
C LYS A 333 22.71 -4.23 7.17
N HIS A 334 23.22 -5.47 7.10
CA HIS A 334 24.18 -5.90 6.08
C HIS A 334 23.55 -6.28 4.73
N LYS A 335 22.23 -6.07 4.56
CA LYS A 335 21.46 -6.33 3.32
C LYS A 335 21.49 -7.79 2.87
N VAL A 336 21.58 -8.73 3.81
CA VAL A 336 21.42 -10.16 3.53
C VAL A 336 19.95 -10.44 3.24
N LYS A 337 19.65 -10.86 2.01
CA LYS A 337 18.26 -11.08 1.55
C LYS A 337 17.70 -12.46 1.90
N LEU A 338 18.56 -13.46 1.95
CA LEU A 338 18.19 -14.86 2.15
C LEU A 338 18.38 -15.22 3.62
N ILE A 339 17.28 -15.38 4.35
CA ILE A 339 17.30 -15.71 5.78
C ILE A 339 16.53 -17.02 5.99
N TYR A 340 17.20 -17.99 6.58
CA TYR A 340 16.66 -19.30 6.96
C TYR A 340 16.42 -19.32 8.47
N ASN A 341 15.16 -19.49 8.89
CA ASN A 341 14.81 -19.69 10.30
C ASN A 341 14.90 -21.17 10.65
N VAL A 342 15.75 -21.52 11.60
CA VAL A 342 15.98 -22.92 12.01
C VAL A 342 14.73 -23.48 12.68
N LYS A 343 14.23 -24.59 12.13
CA LYS A 343 13.15 -25.38 12.72
C LYS A 343 13.72 -26.31 13.81
N LEU A 344 13.03 -26.37 14.95
CA LEU A 344 13.32 -27.29 16.05
C LEU A 344 13.06 -28.75 15.64
N LEU A 345 13.44 -29.69 16.50
CA LEU A 345 13.29 -31.13 16.25
C LEU A 345 11.83 -31.55 16.35
N SER A 346 11.40 -32.47 15.47
CA SER A 346 10.13 -33.18 15.66
C SER A 346 10.23 -34.11 16.88
N ASP A 347 9.09 -34.59 17.36
CA ASP A 347 9.06 -35.54 18.48
C ASP A 347 9.89 -36.80 18.15
N GLU A 348 9.85 -37.30 16.91
CA GLU A 348 10.62 -38.47 16.49
C GLU A 348 12.13 -38.20 16.47
N GLU A 349 12.53 -37.04 15.94
CA GLU A 349 13.93 -36.61 15.93
C GLU A 349 14.44 -36.37 17.36
N ALA A 350 13.60 -35.79 18.22
CA ALA A 350 13.91 -35.52 19.60
C ALA A 350 14.07 -36.82 20.42
N VAL A 351 13.21 -37.83 20.19
CA VAL A 351 13.36 -39.20 20.77
C VAL A 351 14.74 -39.77 20.42
N CYS A 352 15.13 -39.69 19.15
CA CYS A 352 16.38 -40.26 18.68
C CYS A 352 17.59 -39.54 19.30
N LEU A 353 17.60 -38.20 19.29
CA LEU A 353 18.67 -37.42 19.91
C LEU A 353 18.78 -37.68 21.42
N PHE A 354 17.64 -37.74 22.12
CA PHE A 354 17.61 -38.09 23.54
C PHE A 354 18.21 -39.47 23.79
N SER A 355 17.74 -40.49 23.05
CA SER A 355 18.14 -41.89 23.24
C SER A 355 19.63 -42.09 23.01
N ARG A 356 20.19 -41.36 22.04
CA ARG A 356 21.62 -41.39 21.75
C ARG A 356 22.46 -40.84 22.88
N HIS A 357 22.06 -39.71 23.47
CA HIS A 357 22.78 -39.11 24.60
C HIS A 357 22.54 -39.83 25.92
N ALA A 358 21.37 -40.46 26.09
CA ALA A 358 21.03 -41.18 27.30
C ALA A 358 21.61 -42.61 27.35
N TYR A 359 21.63 -43.32 26.22
CA TYR A 359 21.92 -44.77 26.17
C TYR A 359 22.98 -45.16 25.13
N GLY A 360 23.47 -44.21 24.32
CA GLY A 360 24.43 -44.48 23.25
C GLY A 360 23.85 -45.27 22.07
N ARG A 361 22.52 -45.32 21.89
CA ARG A 361 21.82 -46.04 20.82
C ARG A 361 20.62 -45.25 20.29
N ASP A 362 20.28 -45.46 19.02
CA ASP A 362 19.18 -44.77 18.32
C ASP A 362 17.78 -45.40 18.57
N ILE A 363 17.70 -46.53 19.25
CA ILE A 363 16.46 -47.29 19.44
C ILE A 363 15.76 -46.84 20.73
N PRO A 364 14.45 -46.55 20.70
CA PRO A 364 13.70 -46.15 21.88
C PRO A 364 13.61 -47.25 22.95
N ILE A 365 13.44 -46.77 24.18
CA ILE A 365 13.39 -47.52 25.44
C ILE A 365 12.25 -48.57 25.45
N SER A 366 12.35 -49.57 26.34
CA SER A 366 11.25 -50.49 26.69
C SER A 366 9.90 -49.77 26.91
N GLU A 367 8.78 -50.43 26.60
CA GLU A 367 7.42 -49.85 26.67
C GLU A 367 7.07 -49.19 28.02
N GLU A 368 7.74 -49.60 29.12
CA GLU A 368 7.58 -49.04 30.46
C GLU A 368 8.00 -47.56 30.60
N HIS A 369 8.93 -47.07 29.78
CA HIS A 369 9.46 -45.69 29.90
C HIS A 369 8.85 -44.70 28.90
N LYS A 370 8.01 -45.18 27.98
CA LYS A 370 7.43 -44.40 26.88
C LYS A 370 6.57 -43.23 27.38
N GLY A 371 5.86 -43.42 28.49
CA GLY A 371 5.06 -42.38 29.14
C GLY A 371 5.90 -41.22 29.68
N MET A 372 7.06 -41.51 30.27
CA MET A 372 7.96 -40.47 30.79
C MET A 372 8.80 -39.83 29.72
N LEU A 373 9.24 -40.58 28.71
CA LEU A 373 9.92 -40.01 27.55
C LEU A 373 9.07 -38.91 26.90
N LYS A 374 7.76 -39.13 26.75
CA LYS A 374 6.84 -38.08 26.27
C LYS A 374 6.86 -36.82 27.14
N LYS A 375 6.96 -36.94 28.47
CA LYS A 375 7.04 -35.77 29.37
C LYS A 375 8.37 -35.04 29.27
N VAL A 376 9.48 -35.78 29.16
CA VAL A 376 10.83 -35.22 28.94
C VAL A 376 10.88 -34.43 27.62
N LEU A 377 10.33 -35.02 26.55
CA LEU A 377 10.33 -34.39 25.23
C LEU A 377 9.37 -33.22 25.14
N HIS A 378 8.21 -33.32 25.80
CA HIS A 378 7.29 -32.19 25.94
C HIS A 378 7.94 -31.04 26.69
N TYR A 379 8.67 -31.31 27.77
CA TYR A 379 9.43 -30.29 28.48
C TYR A 379 10.49 -29.64 27.57
N ALA A 380 11.19 -30.43 26.75
CA ALA A 380 12.25 -29.92 25.88
C ALA A 380 11.75 -29.13 24.66
N GLU A 381 10.48 -29.28 24.27
CA GLU A 381 9.82 -28.69 23.09
C GLU A 381 10.67 -28.73 21.80
N GLY A 382 11.38 -29.84 21.56
CA GLY A 382 12.19 -30.02 20.36
C GLY A 382 13.50 -29.22 20.33
N LEU A 383 13.90 -28.55 21.43
CA LEU A 383 15.15 -27.79 21.51
C LEU A 383 16.37 -28.74 21.66
N PRO A 384 17.26 -28.86 20.63
CA PRO A 384 18.36 -29.83 20.65
C PRO A 384 19.28 -29.74 21.87
N LEU A 385 19.61 -28.51 22.30
CA LEU A 385 20.46 -28.30 23.46
C LEU A 385 19.86 -28.91 24.74
N VAL A 386 18.57 -28.69 24.96
CA VAL A 386 17.88 -29.21 26.16
C VAL A 386 17.76 -30.73 26.08
N ILE A 387 17.39 -31.26 24.92
CA ILE A 387 17.28 -32.70 24.70
C ILE A 387 18.62 -33.40 25.00
N ARG A 388 19.72 -32.86 24.49
CA ARG A 388 21.07 -33.37 24.75
C ARG A 388 21.40 -33.37 26.23
N VAL A 389 21.18 -32.25 26.90
CA VAL A 389 21.49 -32.08 28.32
C VAL A 389 20.63 -33.00 29.19
N LEU A 390 19.34 -33.16 28.88
CA LEU A 390 18.45 -34.11 29.57
C LEU A 390 18.88 -35.57 29.33
N GLY A 391 19.28 -35.92 28.11
CA GLY A 391 19.79 -37.25 27.79
C GLY A 391 21.02 -37.60 28.64
N LEU A 392 21.99 -36.69 28.72
CA LEU A 392 23.20 -36.88 29.53
C LEU A 392 22.90 -37.01 31.02
N ASN A 393 21.99 -36.20 31.57
CA ASN A 393 21.67 -36.21 33.00
C ASN A 393 20.77 -37.37 33.42
N LEU A 394 19.78 -37.75 32.60
CA LEU A 394 18.81 -38.80 32.92
C LEU A 394 19.29 -40.19 32.50
N GLY A 395 20.21 -40.30 31.53
CA GLY A 395 20.74 -41.57 31.02
C GLY A 395 21.90 -42.15 31.82
N ALA A 396 22.75 -41.31 32.41
CA ALA A 396 23.96 -41.75 33.12
C ALA A 396 23.69 -42.32 34.53
N ASN A 397 22.50 -42.10 35.10
CA ASN A 397 22.12 -42.64 36.40
C ASN A 397 21.44 -44.01 36.23
N ASN A 398 22.23 -45.08 36.33
CA ASN A 398 21.77 -46.48 36.37
C ASN A 398 20.49 -46.65 37.22
N GLY A 399 19.34 -46.87 36.55
CA GLY A 399 18.11 -47.36 37.20
C GLY A 399 17.28 -46.35 37.99
N ALA A 400 17.20 -45.08 37.57
CA ALA A 400 16.22 -44.18 38.18
C ALA A 400 14.79 -44.59 37.74
N ASN A 401 14.06 -45.23 38.65
CA ASN A 401 12.61 -45.48 38.56
C ASN A 401 11.86 -44.27 37.99
N GLU A 402 10.69 -44.48 37.36
CA GLU A 402 9.77 -43.44 36.85
C GLU A 402 9.65 -42.21 37.77
N ARG A 403 9.72 -42.44 39.10
CA ARG A 403 9.73 -41.40 40.13
C ARG A 403 10.92 -40.42 40.05
N GLY A 404 12.15 -40.90 39.86
CA GLY A 404 13.35 -40.05 39.84
C GLY A 404 13.37 -39.10 38.63
N TRP A 405 12.91 -39.56 37.47
CA TRP A 405 12.75 -38.70 36.28
C TRP A 405 11.72 -37.61 36.52
N LYS A 406 10.61 -37.96 37.18
CA LYS A 406 9.57 -36.99 37.54
C LYS A 406 10.11 -35.94 38.51
N GLU A 407 10.81 -36.35 39.56
CA GLU A 407 11.40 -35.44 40.55
C GLU A 407 12.41 -34.49 39.90
N THR A 408 13.32 -35.00 39.08
CA THR A 408 14.27 -34.15 38.32
C THR A 408 13.54 -33.18 37.38
N LEU A 409 12.54 -33.62 36.62
CA LEU A 409 11.79 -32.72 35.74
C LEU A 409 11.04 -31.62 36.51
N GLU A 410 10.46 -31.92 37.68
CA GLU A 410 9.82 -30.89 38.50
C GLU A 410 10.84 -29.92 39.11
N GLU A 411 12.02 -30.41 39.52
CA GLU A 411 13.13 -29.54 39.96
C GLU A 411 13.61 -28.62 38.83
N LEU A 412 13.74 -29.13 37.60
CA LEU A 412 14.22 -28.37 36.44
C LEU A 412 13.30 -27.23 36.02
N LYS A 413 11.99 -27.36 36.21
CA LYS A 413 11.03 -26.26 36.00
C LYS A 413 11.26 -25.10 36.99
N THR A 414 11.80 -25.40 38.17
CA THR A 414 12.08 -24.38 39.20
C THR A 414 13.47 -23.80 39.09
N ILE A 415 14.47 -24.64 38.80
CA ILE A 415 15.88 -24.27 38.67
C ILE A 415 16.40 -24.88 37.35
N PRO A 416 16.34 -24.12 36.25
CA PRO A 416 16.81 -24.60 34.96
C PRO A 416 18.32 -24.89 34.99
N LEU A 417 18.75 -25.87 34.19
CA LEU A 417 20.17 -26.24 34.13
C LEU A 417 21.06 -25.09 33.69
N GLU A 418 22.19 -24.95 34.36
CA GLU A 418 23.11 -23.82 34.16
C GLU A 418 23.67 -23.79 32.72
N GLU A 419 23.97 -24.95 32.12
CA GLU A 419 24.47 -25.04 30.74
C GLU A 419 23.44 -24.49 29.73
N THR A 420 22.17 -24.89 29.87
CA THR A 420 21.06 -24.40 29.04
C THR A 420 20.82 -22.91 29.26
N SER A 421 20.72 -22.50 30.53
CA SER A 421 20.43 -21.11 30.91
C SER A 421 21.49 -20.16 30.37
N LYS A 422 22.78 -20.45 30.60
CA LYS A 422 23.89 -19.62 30.08
C LYS A 422 23.82 -19.43 28.58
N LYS A 423 23.49 -20.47 27.81
CA LYS A 423 23.42 -20.37 26.35
C LYS A 423 22.19 -19.62 25.85
N LEU A 424 21.04 -19.71 26.52
CA LEU A 424 19.84 -18.95 26.17
C LEU A 424 19.94 -17.48 26.63
N GLU A 425 20.50 -17.22 27.82
CA GLU A 425 20.70 -15.90 28.43
C GLU A 425 21.58 -14.96 27.59
N LEU A 426 22.38 -15.46 26.66
CA LEU A 426 23.20 -14.62 25.78
C LEU A 426 22.36 -13.63 24.96
N SER A 427 21.20 -14.05 24.46
CA SER A 427 20.30 -13.18 23.69
C SER A 427 19.71 -12.07 24.57
N TYR A 428 19.38 -12.40 25.82
CA TYR A 428 18.90 -11.44 26.82
C TYR A 428 20.02 -10.48 27.28
N SER A 429 21.23 -11.00 27.50
CA SER A 429 22.37 -10.24 27.99
C SER A 429 22.79 -9.12 27.03
N GLY A 430 22.65 -9.36 25.72
CA GLY A 430 22.90 -8.39 24.65
C GLY A 430 21.77 -7.38 24.40
N LEU A 431 20.71 -7.37 25.21
CA LEU A 431 19.69 -6.32 25.18
C LEU A 431 20.16 -5.07 25.94
N GLU A 432 19.72 -3.90 25.48
CA GLU A 432 19.82 -2.67 26.27
C GLU A 432 18.93 -2.77 27.52
N LYS A 433 19.23 -1.95 28.53
CA LYS A 433 18.58 -2.01 29.85
C LYS A 433 17.04 -1.98 29.76
N ASP A 434 16.48 -1.08 28.95
CA ASP A 434 15.03 -0.92 28.85
C ASP A 434 14.37 -2.12 28.14
N TYR A 435 15.04 -2.68 27.13
CA TYR A 435 14.60 -3.92 26.47
C TYR A 435 14.68 -5.15 27.38
N LYS A 436 15.62 -5.20 28.32
CA LYS A 436 15.69 -6.26 29.35
C LYS A 436 14.46 -6.23 30.25
N GLU A 437 14.12 -5.07 30.78
CA GLU A 437 12.92 -4.91 31.62
C GLU A 437 11.64 -5.20 30.84
N MET A 438 11.56 -4.76 29.57
CA MET A 438 10.43 -5.07 28.69
C MET A 438 10.30 -6.58 28.44
N PHE A 439 11.40 -7.28 28.17
CA PHE A 439 11.39 -8.73 28.00
C PHE A 439 10.87 -9.44 29.26
N LEU A 440 11.32 -9.03 30.45
CA LEU A 440 10.85 -9.62 31.70
C LEU A 440 9.35 -9.34 31.96
N ASP A 441 8.85 -8.14 31.62
CA ASP A 441 7.42 -7.85 31.69
C ASP A 441 6.61 -8.71 30.71
N VAL A 442 7.11 -8.91 29.49
CA VAL A 442 6.46 -9.76 28.48
C VAL A 442 6.41 -11.22 28.94
N VAL A 443 7.53 -11.76 29.42
CA VAL A 443 7.64 -13.15 29.88
C VAL A 443 6.74 -13.42 31.09
N CYS A 444 6.69 -12.50 32.05
CA CYS A 444 5.90 -12.71 33.26
C CYS A 444 4.40 -12.45 33.08
N LEU A 445 3.99 -11.55 32.17
CA LEU A 445 2.64 -10.99 32.20
C LEU A 445 1.87 -11.06 30.86
N LEU A 446 2.56 -11.16 29.72
CA LEU A 446 1.95 -10.92 28.40
C LEU A 446 2.04 -12.09 27.41
N LYS A 447 2.60 -13.25 27.81
CA LYS A 447 2.59 -14.46 26.97
C LYS A 447 1.14 -14.87 26.67
N GLY A 448 0.84 -15.12 25.40
CA GLY A 448 -0.47 -15.56 24.91
C GLY A 448 -1.48 -14.45 24.67
N GLU A 449 -1.22 -13.23 25.16
CA GLU A 449 -2.09 -12.08 24.91
C GLU A 449 -1.99 -11.60 23.46
N THR A 450 -3.00 -10.87 22.99
CA THR A 450 -2.97 -10.30 21.63
C THR A 450 -1.84 -9.26 21.52
N LYS A 451 -1.24 -9.17 20.34
CA LYS A 451 -0.13 -8.23 20.09
C LYS A 451 -0.52 -6.79 20.35
N ASP A 452 -1.72 -6.39 19.94
CA ASP A 452 -2.21 -5.03 20.14
C ASP A 452 -2.36 -4.72 21.63
N TYR A 453 -2.94 -5.65 22.40
CA TYR A 453 -3.04 -5.53 23.86
C TYR A 453 -1.66 -5.44 24.51
N ALA A 454 -0.73 -6.34 24.17
CA ALA A 454 0.62 -6.32 24.74
C ALA A 454 1.35 -5.00 24.44
N ILE A 455 1.19 -4.44 23.24
CA ILE A 455 1.76 -3.14 22.88
C ILE A 455 1.15 -2.02 23.73
N GLU A 456 -0.16 -2.00 23.95
CA GLU A 456 -0.84 -0.99 24.76
C GLU A 456 -0.46 -1.07 26.23
N ALA A 457 -0.46 -2.29 26.78
CA ALA A 457 0.00 -2.60 28.13
C ALA A 457 1.44 -2.12 28.37
N LEU A 458 2.37 -2.41 27.44
CA LEU A 458 3.75 -1.97 27.56
C LEU A 458 3.92 -0.48 27.35
N LYS A 459 3.27 0.13 26.35
CA LYS A 459 3.33 1.59 26.13
C LYS A 459 2.76 2.41 27.28
N SER A 460 1.92 1.79 28.10
CA SER A 460 1.42 2.39 29.33
C SER A 460 2.52 2.56 30.37
N CYS A 461 3.58 1.76 30.32
CA CYS A 461 4.76 1.94 31.14
C CYS A 461 5.70 2.99 30.51
N GLU A 462 6.04 4.07 31.23
CA GLU A 462 6.84 5.19 30.70
C GLU A 462 8.18 4.76 30.09
N ASP A 463 8.79 3.71 30.66
CA ASP A 463 10.08 3.16 30.23
C ASP A 463 10.03 2.61 28.79
N TYR A 464 8.85 2.26 28.25
CA TYR A 464 8.73 1.53 26.99
C TYR A 464 8.10 2.33 25.85
N ALA A 465 7.74 3.60 26.06
CA ALA A 465 6.96 4.39 25.10
C ALA A 465 7.59 4.50 23.69
N LYS A 466 8.91 4.30 23.57
CA LYS A 466 9.66 4.33 22.30
C LYS A 466 10.11 2.95 21.80
N LEU A 467 9.90 1.90 22.58
CA LEU A 467 10.38 0.56 22.27
C LEU A 467 9.41 -0.15 21.31
N ASP A 468 9.99 -1.00 20.47
CA ASP A 468 9.24 -1.86 19.54
C ASP A 468 9.47 -3.32 19.92
N LEU A 469 8.37 -4.05 20.19
CA LEU A 469 8.39 -5.49 20.46
C LEU A 469 9.08 -6.29 19.37
N LYS A 470 9.10 -5.79 18.12
CA LYS A 470 9.83 -6.43 17.02
C LYS A 470 11.32 -6.60 17.31
N VAL A 471 11.93 -5.79 18.17
CA VAL A 471 13.34 -5.97 18.53
C VAL A 471 13.55 -7.28 19.29
N LEU A 472 12.62 -7.66 20.18
CA LEU A 472 12.68 -8.95 20.87
C LEU A 472 12.46 -10.12 19.89
N GLU A 473 11.55 -9.97 18.93
CA GLU A 473 11.32 -10.95 17.86
C GLU A 473 12.55 -11.14 16.95
N ARG A 474 13.19 -10.02 16.57
CA ARG A 474 14.40 -10.02 15.75
C ARG A 474 15.57 -10.70 16.46
N LYS A 475 15.65 -10.58 17.79
CA LYS A 475 16.62 -11.29 18.65
C LYS A 475 16.21 -12.72 19.01
N SER A 476 15.14 -13.23 18.39
CA SER A 476 14.64 -14.60 18.57
C SER A 476 14.26 -14.91 20.03
N LEU A 477 13.81 -13.91 20.79
CA LEU A 477 13.34 -14.06 22.18
C LEU A 477 11.82 -14.24 22.27
N ILE A 478 11.07 -13.67 21.33
CA ILE A 478 9.63 -13.84 21.21
C ILE A 478 9.26 -14.23 19.77
N THR A 479 8.04 -14.72 19.59
CA THR A 479 7.42 -15.01 18.30
C THR A 479 6.02 -14.40 18.25
N PHE A 480 5.46 -14.27 17.05
CA PHE A 480 4.05 -13.97 16.88
C PHE A 480 3.35 -15.14 16.19
N TYR A 481 2.20 -15.54 16.70
CA TYR A 481 1.39 -16.60 16.12
C TYR A 481 -0.07 -16.15 16.01
N LYS A 482 -0.83 -16.76 15.10
CA LYS A 482 -2.28 -16.51 15.01
C LYS A 482 -3.03 -17.49 15.88
N ASN A 483 -3.89 -16.99 16.76
CA ASN A 483 -4.81 -17.83 17.53
C ASN A 483 -5.96 -18.37 16.65
N SER A 484 -6.83 -19.21 17.22
CA SER A 484 -7.97 -19.82 16.52
C SER A 484 -8.97 -18.80 15.94
N MET A 485 -8.99 -17.58 16.47
CA MET A 485 -9.82 -16.46 16.00
C MET A 485 -9.11 -15.60 14.95
N GLY A 486 -7.87 -15.95 14.57
CA GLY A 486 -7.07 -15.25 13.56
C GLY A 486 -6.30 -14.02 14.09
N TYR A 487 -6.38 -13.71 15.38
CA TYR A 487 -5.63 -12.61 16.00
C TYR A 487 -4.17 -12.99 16.22
N GLU A 488 -3.28 -12.04 15.97
CA GLU A 488 -1.85 -12.20 16.24
C GLU A 488 -1.57 -12.05 17.74
N CYS A 489 -0.96 -13.07 18.35
CA CYS A 489 -0.65 -13.17 19.78
C CYS A 489 0.86 -13.23 20.02
N VAL A 490 1.29 -12.76 21.20
CA VAL A 490 2.69 -12.84 21.64
C VAL A 490 2.99 -14.26 22.10
N GLY A 491 3.93 -14.92 21.43
CA GLY A 491 4.46 -16.23 21.80
C GLY A 491 5.91 -16.14 22.26
N MET A 492 6.35 -17.16 22.97
CA MET A 492 7.76 -17.43 23.28
C MET A 492 7.91 -18.93 23.52
N HIS A 493 9.12 -19.44 23.33
CA HIS A 493 9.44 -20.82 23.63
C HIS A 493 9.50 -21.03 25.15
N ASP A 494 9.08 -22.19 25.65
CA ASP A 494 8.94 -22.44 27.09
C ASP A 494 10.27 -22.28 27.85
N HIS A 495 11.40 -22.76 27.33
CA HIS A 495 12.70 -22.50 27.97
C HIS A 495 13.18 -21.03 27.94
N ILE A 496 12.68 -20.20 27.02
CA ILE A 496 12.96 -18.75 27.06
C ILE A 496 12.13 -18.11 28.19
N GLU A 497 10.90 -18.58 28.38
CA GLU A 497 10.05 -18.19 29.51
C GLU A 497 10.65 -18.60 30.85
N GLU A 498 11.05 -19.86 31.00
CA GLU A 498 11.70 -20.38 32.21
C GLU A 498 12.98 -19.60 32.56
N MET A 499 13.79 -19.26 31.55
CA MET A 499 14.96 -18.42 31.72
C MET A 499 14.58 -17.03 32.24
N GLY A 500 13.55 -16.40 31.67
CA GLY A 500 13.05 -15.10 32.15
C GLY A 500 12.52 -15.15 33.57
N TRP A 501 11.75 -16.19 33.93
CA TRP A 501 11.29 -16.44 35.29
C TRP A 501 12.45 -16.63 36.26
N ASN A 502 13.45 -17.43 35.90
CA ASN A 502 14.65 -17.63 36.71
C ASN A 502 15.42 -16.32 36.92
N ILE A 503 15.57 -15.48 35.88
CA ILE A 503 16.21 -14.15 36.02
C ILE A 503 15.51 -13.30 37.08
N VAL A 504 14.18 -13.33 37.16
CA VAL A 504 13.41 -12.59 38.18
C VAL A 504 13.56 -13.21 39.57
N ARG A 505 13.52 -14.54 39.67
CA ARG A 505 13.50 -15.27 40.96
C ARG A 505 14.88 -15.45 41.58
N ARG A 506 15.96 -15.56 40.79
CA ARG A 506 17.29 -16.05 41.25
C ARG A 506 17.94 -15.25 42.38
N LEU A 507 17.63 -13.96 42.52
CA LEU A 507 18.14 -13.14 43.63
C LEU A 507 17.46 -13.53 44.96
N HIS A 508 16.21 -13.97 44.91
CA HIS A 508 15.37 -14.29 46.07
C HIS A 508 14.47 -15.52 45.83
N PRO A 509 15.01 -16.73 45.59
CA PRO A 509 14.24 -17.87 45.07
C PRO A 509 12.97 -18.22 45.89
N ASP A 510 13.09 -18.20 47.22
CA ASP A 510 12.03 -18.60 48.16
C ASP A 510 11.24 -17.41 48.77
N LYS A 511 11.47 -16.19 48.28
CA LYS A 511 10.85 -14.97 48.82
C LYS A 511 10.10 -14.22 47.71
N PRO A 512 8.92 -14.70 47.29
CA PRO A 512 8.17 -14.10 46.20
C PRO A 512 7.81 -12.63 46.46
N ASN A 513 7.60 -12.24 47.72
CA ASN A 513 7.34 -10.84 48.08
C ASN A 513 8.51 -9.87 47.84
N GLN A 514 9.70 -10.36 47.49
CA GLN A 514 10.86 -9.56 47.08
C GLN A 514 11.04 -9.52 45.56
N HIS A 515 10.18 -10.18 44.78
CA HIS A 515 10.27 -10.19 43.31
C HIS A 515 9.66 -8.92 42.70
N SER A 516 10.26 -8.48 41.61
CA SER A 516 9.79 -7.29 40.88
C SER A 516 8.50 -7.52 40.09
N ARG A 517 8.24 -8.76 39.69
CA ARG A 517 7.06 -9.20 38.95
C ARG A 517 6.46 -10.40 39.68
N LEU A 518 5.14 -10.43 39.80
CA LEU A 518 4.40 -11.56 40.34
C LEU A 518 3.36 -12.02 39.31
N TRP A 519 3.36 -13.32 39.02
CA TRP A 519 2.45 -13.93 38.03
C TRP A 519 1.90 -15.30 38.46
N ILE A 520 2.34 -15.83 39.60
CA ILE A 520 1.85 -17.10 40.14
C ILE A 520 0.71 -16.80 41.11
N ASP A 521 -0.50 -17.22 40.74
CA ASP A 521 -1.73 -16.87 41.45
C ASP A 521 -1.66 -17.25 42.94
N ASP A 522 -1.28 -18.48 43.29
CA ASP A 522 -1.21 -18.94 44.69
C ASP A 522 -0.20 -18.12 45.53
N GLU A 523 0.95 -17.73 44.95
CA GLU A 523 1.95 -16.89 45.63
C GLU A 523 1.41 -15.47 45.84
N ILE A 524 0.76 -14.89 44.82
CA ILE A 524 0.15 -13.56 44.90
C ILE A 524 -1.00 -13.56 45.92
N GLU A 525 -1.88 -14.56 45.88
CA GLU A 525 -2.99 -14.72 46.82
C GLU A 525 -2.46 -14.78 48.27
N TYR A 526 -1.41 -15.56 48.52
CA TYR A 526 -0.76 -15.63 49.83
C TYR A 526 -0.17 -14.28 50.27
N ILE A 527 0.56 -13.58 49.38
CA ILE A 527 1.16 -12.28 49.68
C ILE A 527 0.10 -11.24 50.01
N LEU A 528 -0.99 -11.18 49.23
CA LEU A 528 -2.06 -10.21 49.41
C LEU A 528 -2.89 -10.53 50.68
N ALA A 529 -3.21 -11.81 50.92
CA ALA A 529 -3.96 -12.25 52.10
C ALA A 529 -3.24 -11.98 53.43
N ASN A 530 -1.92 -12.03 53.42
CA ASN A 530 -1.10 -11.84 54.62
C ASN A 530 -0.45 -10.45 54.70
N ASP A 531 -0.82 -9.51 53.80
CA ASP A 531 -0.28 -8.14 53.76
C ASP A 531 1.26 -8.11 53.74
N LEU A 532 1.87 -9.01 52.96
CA LEU A 532 3.32 -9.20 52.84
C LEU A 532 3.95 -8.42 51.67
N GLY A 533 3.16 -7.61 50.97
CA GLY A 533 3.62 -6.81 49.82
C GLY A 533 4.76 -5.86 50.19
N THR A 534 5.66 -5.61 49.25
CA THR A 534 6.82 -4.73 49.43
C THR A 534 6.98 -3.76 48.25
N ASP A 535 7.85 -2.76 48.42
CA ASP A 535 8.21 -1.83 47.34
C ASP A 535 9.09 -2.47 46.24
N ALA A 536 9.51 -3.74 46.41
CA ALA A 536 10.21 -4.47 45.35
C ALA A 536 9.26 -4.80 44.19
N THR A 537 7.98 -5.08 44.48
CA THR A 537 6.98 -5.49 43.50
C THR A 537 6.52 -4.30 42.64
N ARG A 538 6.73 -4.41 41.33
CA ARG A 538 6.39 -3.40 40.32
C ARG A 538 5.23 -3.84 39.43
N CYS A 539 5.09 -5.13 39.17
CA CYS A 539 4.06 -5.66 38.28
C CYS A 539 3.36 -6.88 38.88
N ILE A 540 2.03 -6.94 38.73
CA ILE A 540 1.21 -8.08 39.18
C ILE A 540 0.23 -8.46 38.07
N GLN A 541 0.17 -9.75 37.75
CA GLN A 541 -0.93 -10.37 37.02
C GLN A 541 -1.56 -11.45 37.89
N LEU A 542 -2.84 -11.28 38.24
CA LEU A 542 -3.59 -12.18 39.11
C LEU A 542 -4.84 -12.70 38.40
N ARG A 543 -4.94 -14.01 38.22
CA ARG A 543 -6.12 -14.71 37.72
C ARG A 543 -6.73 -15.54 38.85
N THR A 544 -7.67 -14.96 39.58
CA THR A 544 -8.23 -15.60 40.79
C THR A 544 -9.69 -16.02 40.64
N LYS A 545 -10.04 -17.14 41.28
CA LYS A 545 -11.42 -17.61 41.52
C LYS A 545 -11.85 -17.45 42.98
N LYS A 546 -10.90 -17.22 43.87
CA LYS A 546 -11.03 -17.46 45.32
C LYS A 546 -10.91 -16.19 46.15
N LEU A 547 -10.06 -15.24 45.73
CA LEU A 547 -9.72 -14.11 46.58
C LEU A 547 -10.83 -13.06 46.60
N ASN A 548 -11.22 -12.65 47.82
CA ASN A 548 -12.12 -11.51 48.02
C ASN A 548 -11.38 -10.22 47.58
N PRO A 549 -11.98 -9.36 46.75
CA PRO A 549 -11.42 -8.07 46.35
C PRO A 549 -10.98 -7.17 47.52
N GLU A 550 -11.62 -7.26 48.69
CA GLU A 550 -11.19 -6.54 49.89
C GLU A 550 -9.77 -6.93 50.31
N ILE A 551 -9.45 -8.22 50.21
CA ILE A 551 -8.11 -8.76 50.50
C ILE A 551 -7.10 -8.24 49.49
N VAL A 552 -7.46 -8.23 48.19
CA VAL A 552 -6.61 -7.65 47.13
C VAL A 552 -6.29 -6.19 47.48
N MET A 553 -7.31 -5.38 47.77
CA MET A 553 -7.14 -3.96 48.09
C MET A 553 -6.29 -3.73 49.34
N GLN A 554 -6.42 -4.58 50.36
CA GLN A 554 -5.61 -4.49 51.57
C GLN A 554 -4.14 -4.79 51.29
N GLY A 555 -3.85 -5.89 50.59
CA GLY A 555 -2.48 -6.31 50.29
C GLY A 555 -1.71 -5.36 49.38
N LEU A 556 -2.40 -4.62 48.50
CA LEU A 556 -1.79 -3.61 47.62
C LEU A 556 -1.26 -2.38 48.37
N ARG A 557 -1.66 -2.15 49.64
CA ARG A 557 -1.31 -0.92 50.39
C ARG A 557 0.20 -0.72 50.59
N LYS A 558 0.95 -1.81 50.77
CA LYS A 558 2.40 -1.76 51.01
C LYS A 558 3.25 -1.75 49.73
N MET A 559 2.65 -1.93 48.56
CA MET A 559 3.35 -2.00 47.27
C MET A 559 3.35 -0.62 46.60
N LYS A 560 4.10 0.35 47.15
CA LYS A 560 3.99 1.75 46.72
C LYS A 560 4.58 2.00 45.34
N GLN A 561 5.47 1.12 44.86
CA GLN A 561 6.13 1.19 43.56
C GLN A 561 5.43 0.35 42.47
N LEU A 562 4.23 -0.15 42.75
CA LEU A 562 3.45 -0.92 41.77
C LEU A 562 3.03 -0.04 40.60
N ARG A 563 3.50 -0.37 39.39
CA ARG A 563 3.21 0.34 38.14
C ARG A 563 2.21 -0.40 37.24
N PHE A 564 2.15 -1.73 37.33
CA PHE A 564 1.30 -2.57 36.47
C PHE A 564 0.45 -3.51 37.31
N LEU A 565 -0.87 -3.45 37.16
CA LEU A 565 -1.81 -4.32 37.84
C LEU A 565 -2.85 -4.86 36.84
N ASP A 566 -2.88 -6.17 36.65
CA ASP A 566 -3.89 -6.88 35.86
C ASP A 566 -4.58 -7.93 36.74
N VAL A 567 -5.87 -7.75 37.00
CA VAL A 567 -6.68 -8.63 37.84
C VAL A 567 -7.84 -9.19 37.04
N HIS A 568 -7.82 -10.51 36.83
CA HIS A 568 -8.90 -11.25 36.22
C HIS A 568 -9.62 -12.11 37.27
N VAL A 569 -10.87 -11.76 37.58
CA VAL A 569 -11.71 -12.57 38.46
C VAL A 569 -12.61 -13.46 37.61
N GLU A 570 -12.34 -14.78 37.57
CA GLU A 570 -13.14 -15.73 36.78
C GLU A 570 -14.51 -15.98 37.41
N LYS A 571 -15.58 -15.97 36.60
CA LYS A 571 -16.94 -16.33 37.05
C LYS A 571 -17.07 -17.84 37.22
N ASN A 572 -17.68 -18.28 38.31
CA ASN A 572 -18.01 -19.69 38.52
C ASN A 572 -19.11 -20.13 37.53
N ILE A 573 -18.76 -20.96 36.55
CA ILE A 573 -19.59 -21.36 35.39
C ILE A 573 -20.86 -22.17 35.79
N ARG A 574 -21.01 -22.56 37.07
CA ARG A 574 -22.21 -23.26 37.58
C ARG A 574 -23.38 -22.35 37.98
N ALA A 575 -23.21 -21.02 37.98
CA ALA A 575 -24.32 -20.08 38.14
C ALA A 575 -24.89 -19.75 36.75
N SER A 576 -26.21 -19.87 36.59
CA SER A 576 -26.89 -19.70 35.32
C SER A 576 -26.71 -18.28 34.76
N ILE A 577 -26.89 -18.09 33.45
CA ILE A 577 -26.85 -16.77 32.77
C ILE A 577 -27.90 -15.78 33.37
N PHE A 578 -28.87 -16.29 34.15
CA PHE A 578 -29.88 -15.51 34.86
C PHE A 578 -29.57 -15.24 36.34
N ASP A 579 -28.52 -15.84 36.90
CA ASP A 579 -27.98 -15.44 38.19
C ASP A 579 -27.16 -14.17 37.97
N ARG A 580 -27.85 -13.02 38.08
CA ARG A 580 -27.20 -11.71 38.20
C ARG A 580 -26.26 -11.73 39.40
N PHE A 581 -25.00 -12.02 39.12
CA PHE A 581 -23.80 -11.83 39.94
C PHE A 581 -23.69 -12.67 41.23
N PRO A 582 -22.50 -13.21 41.54
CA PRO A 582 -22.21 -13.77 42.87
C PRO A 582 -21.94 -12.65 43.90
N TRP A 583 -22.85 -11.67 44.07
CA TRP A 583 -22.73 -10.66 45.15
C TRP A 583 -23.34 -11.16 46.47
N ASN A 584 -22.80 -12.23 47.05
CA ASN A 584 -23.00 -12.50 48.49
C ASN A 584 -21.86 -11.91 49.33
N TRP A 585 -20.96 -11.13 48.74
CA TRP A 585 -19.96 -10.37 49.48
C TRP A 585 -20.61 -9.11 50.04
N LYS A 586 -20.86 -9.11 51.35
CA LYS A 586 -21.15 -7.88 52.10
C LYS A 586 -19.90 -7.00 52.06
N LEU A 587 -19.79 -6.15 51.04
CA LEU A 587 -18.84 -5.03 50.98
C LEU A 587 -19.08 -4.12 52.19
N ASN A 588 -18.35 -4.35 53.27
CA ASN A 588 -18.56 -3.64 54.54
C ASN A 588 -17.22 -3.40 55.23
N LYS A 589 -16.89 -2.11 55.38
CA LYS A 589 -15.97 -1.46 56.34
C LYS A 589 -14.65 -0.86 55.85
N PHE A 590 -14.18 -1.05 54.61
CA PHE A 590 -12.92 -0.41 54.17
C PHE A 590 -13.00 0.27 52.80
N ALA A 591 -12.43 1.47 52.72
CA ALA A 591 -12.27 2.20 51.46
C ALA A 591 -11.26 1.45 50.55
N PRO A 592 -11.56 1.27 49.26
CA PRO A 592 -10.62 0.68 48.30
C PRO A 592 -9.36 1.54 48.21
N TYR A 593 -8.20 0.92 47.95
CA TYR A 593 -6.91 1.62 47.87
C TYR A 593 -6.14 1.15 46.64
N PHE A 594 -5.55 2.12 45.92
CA PHE A 594 -4.65 1.88 44.80
C PHE A 594 -3.33 2.65 44.98
N PRO A 595 -2.18 2.04 44.67
CA PRO A 595 -0.90 2.76 44.65
C PRO A 595 -0.86 3.87 43.60
N ASN A 596 -0.40 5.08 43.97
CA ASN A 596 -0.29 6.22 43.05
C ASN A 596 0.82 6.09 41.99
N ALA A 597 1.68 5.08 42.11
CA ALA A 597 2.69 4.76 41.09
C ALA A 597 2.10 3.99 39.89
N LEU A 598 0.83 3.56 39.95
CA LEU A 598 0.18 2.79 38.88
C LEU A 598 0.16 3.58 37.56
N GLN A 599 0.62 2.90 36.51
CA GLN A 599 0.64 3.37 35.13
C GLN A 599 -0.33 2.56 34.26
N TYR A 600 -0.54 1.28 34.59
CA TYR A 600 -1.49 0.40 33.94
C TYR A 600 -2.39 -0.29 34.98
N LEU A 601 -3.70 -0.17 34.81
CA LEU A 601 -4.69 -0.84 35.66
C LEU A 601 -5.73 -1.54 34.80
N ARG A 602 -5.73 -2.88 34.84
CA ARG A 602 -6.79 -3.72 34.31
C ARG A 602 -7.47 -4.50 35.43
N TRP A 603 -8.79 -4.41 35.51
CA TRP A 603 -9.56 -5.17 36.50
C TRP A 603 -10.92 -5.61 35.94
N ASN A 604 -11.03 -6.90 35.65
CA ASN A 604 -12.27 -7.50 35.18
C ASN A 604 -13.19 -7.86 36.35
N ASN A 605 -14.49 -7.57 36.22
CA ASN A 605 -15.49 -7.74 37.27
C ASN A 605 -15.19 -6.88 38.51
N TYR A 606 -14.78 -5.63 38.30
CA TYR A 606 -14.47 -4.70 39.39
C TYR A 606 -15.70 -4.45 40.28
N PRO A 607 -15.57 -4.63 41.62
CA PRO A 607 -16.72 -4.74 42.52
C PRO A 607 -17.25 -3.43 43.09
N TYR A 608 -16.47 -2.35 43.01
CA TYR A 608 -16.85 -1.08 43.61
C TYR A 608 -17.55 -0.19 42.59
N ARG A 609 -18.42 0.71 43.08
CA ARG A 609 -19.21 1.62 42.24
C ARG A 609 -18.45 2.83 41.69
N SER A 610 -17.22 3.03 42.14
CA SER A 610 -16.33 4.12 41.73
C SER A 610 -14.90 3.83 42.19
N LEU A 611 -13.92 4.49 41.57
CA LEU A 611 -12.54 4.51 42.07
C LEU A 611 -12.43 5.39 43.33
N PRO A 612 -11.59 5.02 44.31
CA PRO A 612 -11.49 5.73 45.58
C PRO A 612 -10.93 7.14 45.43
N ARG A 613 -11.41 8.07 46.26
CA ARG A 613 -10.87 9.45 46.32
C ARG A 613 -9.37 9.49 46.60
N THR A 614 -8.85 8.54 47.37
CA THR A 614 -7.43 8.49 47.76
C THR A 614 -6.47 8.22 46.60
N PHE A 615 -6.95 7.65 45.49
CA PHE A 615 -6.11 7.33 44.33
C PHE A 615 -5.97 8.54 43.41
N GLN A 616 -4.79 9.16 43.35
CA GLN A 616 -4.55 10.37 42.57
C GLN A 616 -4.50 10.10 41.05
N ALA A 617 -3.99 8.93 40.66
CA ALA A 617 -3.88 8.50 39.26
C ALA A 617 -3.06 9.41 38.33
N ASP A 618 -2.17 10.26 38.88
CA ASP A 618 -1.31 11.18 38.11
C ASP A 618 -0.39 10.45 37.12
N ASN A 619 -0.02 9.20 37.43
CA ASN A 619 0.85 8.36 36.61
C ASN A 619 0.09 7.42 35.67
N LEU A 620 -1.24 7.36 35.76
CA LEU A 620 -2.04 6.37 35.05
C LEU A 620 -2.11 6.68 33.56
N VAL A 621 -1.71 5.71 32.73
CA VAL A 621 -1.71 5.79 31.27
C VAL A 621 -2.82 4.94 30.66
N SER A 622 -3.09 3.74 31.20
CA SER A 622 -4.25 2.90 30.81
C SER A 622 -5.12 2.55 32.01
N LEU A 623 -6.43 2.68 31.81
CA LEU A 623 -7.47 2.25 32.74
C LEU A 623 -8.49 1.36 32.02
N GLU A 624 -8.48 0.07 32.36
CA GLU A 624 -9.32 -0.95 31.74
C GLU A 624 -10.15 -1.67 32.81
N ILE A 625 -11.41 -1.29 32.97
CA ILE A 625 -12.30 -1.86 33.98
C ILE A 625 -13.54 -2.44 33.31
N ALA A 626 -13.43 -3.70 32.92
CA ALA A 626 -14.49 -4.42 32.22
C ALA A 626 -15.48 -5.11 33.19
N HIS A 627 -16.74 -5.24 32.76
CA HIS A 627 -17.81 -5.94 33.48
C HIS A 627 -18.03 -5.42 34.91
N SER A 628 -17.98 -4.10 35.09
CA SER A 628 -17.90 -3.47 36.41
C SER A 628 -19.22 -2.89 36.92
N GLU A 629 -19.30 -2.69 38.23
CA GLU A 629 -20.41 -1.99 38.90
C GLU A 629 -20.20 -0.47 38.96
N ILE A 630 -19.21 0.07 38.22
CA ILE A 630 -18.90 1.50 38.21
C ILE A 630 -20.10 2.29 37.69
N VAL A 631 -20.61 3.21 38.52
CA VAL A 631 -21.72 4.13 38.17
C VAL A 631 -21.18 5.53 37.82
N GLN A 632 -20.09 5.92 38.46
CA GLN A 632 -19.33 7.14 38.23
C GLN A 632 -17.84 6.82 38.38
N LEU A 633 -16.97 7.44 37.58
CA LEU A 633 -15.54 7.08 37.56
C LEU A 633 -14.87 7.32 38.92
N TRP A 634 -15.06 8.50 39.52
CA TRP A 634 -14.45 8.90 40.80
C TRP A 634 -15.49 8.99 41.91
N GLU A 635 -15.10 8.54 43.11
CA GLU A 635 -15.96 8.56 44.28
C GLU A 635 -16.41 9.98 44.65
N GLY A 636 -17.74 10.16 44.68
CA GLY A 636 -18.41 11.42 45.01
C GLY A 636 -18.19 12.54 44.00
N GLY A 637 -18.00 12.20 42.72
CA GLY A 637 -18.03 13.16 41.60
C GLY A 637 -16.80 14.06 41.50
N GLU A 638 -15.70 13.68 42.15
CA GLU A 638 -14.44 14.44 42.12
C GLU A 638 -13.90 14.54 40.68
N ARG A 639 -13.40 15.72 40.31
CA ARG A 639 -12.78 15.97 39.00
C ARG A 639 -11.26 15.95 39.17
N LYS A 640 -10.60 14.97 38.54
CA LYS A 640 -9.14 14.80 38.59
C LYS A 640 -8.52 15.07 37.22
N VAL A 641 -7.33 15.67 37.23
CA VAL A 641 -6.56 15.96 36.00
C VAL A 641 -5.68 14.76 35.68
N LEU A 642 -6.06 14.01 34.64
CA LEU A 642 -5.33 12.80 34.21
C LEU A 642 -4.48 13.14 32.99
N ASN A 643 -3.34 13.78 33.23
CA ASN A 643 -2.45 14.24 32.17
C ASN A 643 -1.77 13.10 31.42
N LYS A 644 -1.58 11.93 32.02
CA LYS A 644 -0.88 10.81 31.36
C LYS A 644 -1.82 9.79 30.73
N LEU A 645 -3.13 9.85 31.02
CA LEU A 645 -4.10 8.86 30.56
C LEU A 645 -4.27 8.93 29.04
N LYS A 646 -4.02 7.81 28.38
CA LYS A 646 -4.14 7.62 26.93
C LYS A 646 -5.23 6.62 26.55
N PHE A 647 -5.44 5.60 27.38
CA PHE A 647 -6.38 4.53 27.10
C PHE A 647 -7.40 4.42 28.24
N LEU A 648 -8.69 4.48 27.89
CA LEU A 648 -9.79 4.31 28.82
C LEU A 648 -10.79 3.30 28.25
N ASP A 649 -10.92 2.15 28.90
CA ASP A 649 -11.91 1.12 28.58
C ASP A 649 -12.76 0.81 29.80
N LEU A 650 -14.07 1.07 29.69
CA LEU A 650 -15.07 0.76 30.72
C LEU A 650 -16.14 -0.19 30.15
N TYR A 651 -15.69 -1.18 29.37
CA TYR A 651 -16.53 -2.21 28.76
C TYR A 651 -17.56 -2.80 29.73
N ASN A 652 -18.83 -2.79 29.35
CA ASN A 652 -19.95 -3.37 30.09
C ASN A 652 -19.99 -2.91 31.55
N SER A 653 -19.92 -1.60 31.77
CA SER A 653 -20.06 -0.94 33.07
C SER A 653 -21.48 -0.39 33.28
N ARG A 654 -21.80 0.02 34.51
CA ARG A 654 -23.06 0.71 34.86
C ARG A 654 -22.92 2.24 34.85
N LEU A 655 -21.96 2.74 34.08
CA LEU A 655 -21.56 4.14 34.07
C LEU A 655 -22.73 5.01 33.60
N LYS A 656 -23.08 6.05 34.36
CA LYS A 656 -24.17 6.99 34.01
C LYS A 656 -23.67 8.26 33.34
N THR A 657 -22.56 8.79 33.86
CA THR A 657 -21.98 10.06 33.42
C THR A 657 -20.46 9.93 33.35
N LEU A 658 -19.84 10.54 32.33
CA LEU A 658 -18.39 10.62 32.20
C LEU A 658 -17.93 12.02 31.77
N ASP A 659 -17.00 12.60 32.53
CA ASP A 659 -16.40 13.91 32.24
C ASP A 659 -14.94 13.73 31.81
N LEU A 660 -14.64 14.11 30.57
CA LEU A 660 -13.31 14.00 29.96
C LEU A 660 -12.61 15.37 29.81
N ARG A 661 -13.15 16.44 30.40
CA ARG A 661 -12.55 17.80 30.28
C ARG A 661 -11.12 17.88 30.80
N LEU A 662 -10.78 17.03 31.76
CA LEU A 662 -9.47 17.02 32.43
C LEU A 662 -8.59 15.83 32.01
N THR A 663 -8.86 15.21 30.85
CA THR A 663 -8.08 14.10 30.28
C THR A 663 -7.51 14.45 28.89
N PRO A 664 -6.62 15.47 28.79
CA PRO A 664 -6.25 16.08 27.51
C PRO A 664 -5.43 15.17 26.57
N ASN A 665 -4.89 14.06 27.08
CA ASN A 665 -4.02 13.17 26.33
C ASN A 665 -4.68 11.84 25.95
N LEU A 666 -6.00 11.72 26.11
CA LEU A 666 -6.75 10.51 25.78
C LEU A 666 -6.70 10.22 24.28
N GLU A 667 -6.27 9.02 23.91
CA GLU A 667 -6.12 8.53 22.54
C GLU A 667 -7.22 7.52 22.17
N LYS A 668 -7.62 6.65 23.11
CA LYS A 668 -8.70 5.67 22.91
C LYS A 668 -9.73 5.71 24.03
N LEU A 669 -11.01 5.71 23.64
CA LEU A 669 -12.15 5.60 24.53
C LEU A 669 -13.05 4.43 24.09
N SER A 670 -13.22 3.45 24.97
CA SER A 670 -14.18 2.35 24.81
C SER A 670 -15.16 2.36 25.99
N LEU A 671 -16.44 2.53 25.70
CA LEU A 671 -17.55 2.47 26.66
C LEU A 671 -18.61 1.45 26.23
N VAL A 672 -18.22 0.48 25.41
CA VAL A 672 -19.13 -0.52 24.82
C VAL A 672 -19.93 -1.24 25.90
N GLY A 673 -21.24 -1.34 25.75
CA GLY A 673 -22.09 -2.04 26.72
C GLY A 673 -22.42 -1.23 27.97
N SER A 674 -22.05 0.05 28.04
CA SER A 674 -22.42 0.96 29.13
C SER A 674 -23.89 1.41 28.98
N ASN A 675 -24.82 0.48 29.20
CA ASN A 675 -26.25 0.64 28.91
C ASN A 675 -26.95 1.72 29.76
N ASP A 676 -26.30 2.28 30.77
CA ASP A 676 -26.87 3.34 31.62
C ASP A 676 -26.26 4.72 31.35
N LEU A 677 -25.34 4.82 30.39
CA LEU A 677 -24.64 6.05 30.05
C LEU A 677 -25.59 7.02 29.36
N VAL A 678 -25.86 8.15 30.03
CA VAL A 678 -26.79 9.19 29.55
C VAL A 678 -26.08 10.51 29.24
N GLU A 679 -24.90 10.75 29.81
CA GLU A 679 -24.14 11.99 29.62
C GLU A 679 -22.64 11.70 29.43
N LEU A 680 -22.07 12.28 28.37
CA LEU A 680 -20.64 12.24 28.07
C LEU A 680 -20.17 13.65 27.71
N ASP A 681 -19.39 14.26 28.61
CA ASP A 681 -18.81 15.60 28.41
C ASP A 681 -17.39 15.48 27.86
N MET A 682 -17.25 15.78 26.57
CA MET A 682 -15.96 15.89 25.88
C MET A 682 -15.53 17.36 25.89
N GLY A 683 -14.57 17.69 26.75
CA GLY A 683 -14.02 19.05 26.81
C GLY A 683 -13.20 19.45 25.58
N ALA A 684 -12.78 20.72 25.54
CA ALA A 684 -11.86 21.24 24.52
C ALA A 684 -10.48 20.53 24.47
N GLY A 685 -10.16 19.70 25.48
CA GLY A 685 -8.88 19.00 25.63
C GLY A 685 -8.76 17.68 24.87
N CYS A 686 -9.82 17.07 24.33
CA CYS A 686 -9.78 15.73 23.71
C CYS A 686 -9.19 15.70 22.29
N LEU A 687 -8.22 16.57 21.99
CA LEU A 687 -7.60 16.72 20.67
C LEU A 687 -6.85 15.46 20.21
N LYS A 688 -6.41 14.59 21.13
CA LYS A 688 -5.63 13.39 20.82
C LYS A 688 -6.47 12.13 20.57
N LEU A 689 -7.80 12.20 20.70
CA LEU A 689 -8.66 11.03 20.47
C LEU A 689 -8.56 10.55 19.02
N ILE A 690 -8.25 9.26 18.88
CA ILE A 690 -8.09 8.52 17.62
C ILE A 690 -9.19 7.46 17.49
N TYR A 691 -9.62 6.87 18.60
CA TYR A 691 -10.62 5.79 18.64
C TYR A 691 -11.73 6.11 19.64
N ILE A 692 -12.99 5.98 19.20
CA ILE A 692 -14.18 6.04 20.07
C ILE A 692 -15.12 4.89 19.72
N ASP A 693 -15.47 4.09 20.73
CA ASP A 693 -16.58 3.13 20.66
C ASP A 693 -17.49 3.29 21.87
N ILE A 694 -18.73 3.69 21.62
CA ILE A 694 -19.78 3.89 22.64
C ILE A 694 -21.02 3.05 22.33
N SER A 695 -20.81 1.91 21.66
CA SER A 695 -21.88 0.99 21.29
C SER A 695 -22.70 0.52 22.50
N PHE A 696 -24.00 0.31 22.33
CA PHE A 696 -24.95 -0.06 23.39
C PHE A 696 -25.03 0.97 24.53
N SER A 697 -24.98 2.26 24.21
CA SER A 697 -25.20 3.35 25.16
C SER A 697 -26.60 3.97 25.01
N LYS A 698 -27.10 4.61 26.08
CA LYS A 698 -28.34 5.40 26.10
C LYS A 698 -28.08 6.90 25.91
N LEU A 699 -26.94 7.25 25.31
CA LEU A 699 -26.59 8.64 25.04
C LEU A 699 -27.57 9.24 24.05
N ARG A 700 -28.11 10.43 24.36
CA ARG A 700 -29.02 11.16 23.48
C ARG A 700 -28.33 12.10 22.50
N SER A 701 -27.23 12.70 22.93
CA SER A 701 -26.41 13.62 22.13
C SER A 701 -24.94 13.29 22.31
N LEU A 702 -24.17 13.39 21.22
CA LEU A 702 -22.73 13.18 21.22
C LEU A 702 -22.03 14.35 20.51
N ASP A 703 -21.21 15.10 21.25
CA ASP A 703 -20.44 16.22 20.72
C ASP A 703 -18.97 15.87 20.42
N LEU A 704 -18.69 15.49 19.18
CA LEU A 704 -17.34 15.16 18.73
C LEU A 704 -16.56 16.36 18.22
N ARG A 705 -17.06 17.61 18.29
CA ARG A 705 -16.34 18.79 17.79
C ARG A 705 -14.88 18.92 18.26
N PRO A 706 -14.53 18.56 19.52
CA PRO A 706 -13.13 18.58 19.98
C PRO A 706 -12.24 17.47 19.39
N ALA A 707 -12.81 16.36 18.90
CA ALA A 707 -12.09 15.17 18.47
C ALA A 707 -11.62 15.24 17.00
N VAL A 708 -10.83 16.27 16.66
CA VAL A 708 -10.38 16.54 15.27
C VAL A 708 -9.43 15.48 14.68
N ASN A 709 -8.80 14.67 15.54
CA ASN A 709 -7.84 13.62 15.13
C ASN A 709 -8.46 12.21 15.06
N LEU A 710 -9.79 12.10 15.21
CA LEU A 710 -10.49 10.81 15.23
C LEU A 710 -10.26 10.04 13.93
N GLU A 711 -9.83 8.77 14.03
CA GLU A 711 -9.59 7.88 12.89
C GLU A 711 -10.70 6.82 12.76
N LEU A 712 -11.26 6.38 13.89
CA LEU A 712 -12.31 5.35 13.94
C LEU A 712 -13.41 5.71 14.94
N LEU A 713 -14.65 5.73 14.46
CA LEU A 713 -15.86 5.95 15.24
C LEU A 713 -16.80 4.74 15.11
N VAL A 714 -17.23 4.19 16.23
CA VAL A 714 -18.16 3.06 16.28
C VAL A 714 -19.36 3.40 17.17
N LEU A 715 -20.54 3.39 16.56
CA LEU A 715 -21.84 3.69 17.16
C LEU A 715 -22.83 2.58 16.81
N LYS A 716 -22.80 1.45 17.53
CA LYS A 716 -23.72 0.32 17.27
C LYS A 716 -24.74 0.19 18.39
N ASN A 717 -26.01 -0.02 18.04
CA ASN A 717 -27.11 -0.19 19.00
C ASN A 717 -27.19 1.00 19.97
N CYS A 718 -27.11 2.21 19.42
CA CYS A 718 -27.25 3.46 20.15
C CYS A 718 -28.67 3.99 19.95
N ASP A 719 -29.65 3.25 20.47
CA ASP A 719 -31.07 3.44 20.16
C ASP A 719 -31.61 4.79 20.66
N GLU A 720 -31.01 5.41 21.68
CA GLU A 720 -31.44 6.74 22.17
C GLU A 720 -30.70 7.91 21.51
N LEU A 721 -29.70 7.66 20.67
CA LEU A 721 -28.87 8.72 20.09
C LEU A 721 -29.62 9.45 18.97
N VAL A 722 -29.93 10.73 19.22
CA VAL A 722 -30.70 11.61 18.31
C VAL A 722 -29.81 12.67 17.67
N GLU A 723 -28.79 13.15 18.40
CA GLU A 723 -27.91 14.23 17.96
C GLU A 723 -26.44 13.78 17.91
N LEU A 724 -25.76 14.10 16.79
CA LEU A 724 -24.35 13.83 16.57
C LEU A 724 -23.69 15.07 15.97
N HIS A 725 -22.79 15.71 16.73
CA HIS A 725 -22.06 16.88 16.26
C HIS A 725 -20.64 16.49 15.85
N MET A 726 -20.36 16.50 14.56
CA MET A 726 -19.02 16.23 14.00
C MET A 726 -18.13 17.48 14.01
N PRO A 727 -16.78 17.34 14.08
CA PRO A 727 -15.86 18.46 13.90
C PRO A 727 -16.03 19.16 12.56
N SER A 728 -15.78 20.48 12.54
CA SER A 728 -15.77 21.28 11.30
C SER A 728 -14.70 20.84 10.30
N ILE A 729 -13.62 20.20 10.78
CA ILE A 729 -12.56 19.59 9.97
C ILE A 729 -12.15 18.27 10.66
N CYS A 730 -12.56 17.13 10.13
CA CYS A 730 -12.17 15.80 10.62
C CYS A 730 -11.39 15.04 9.55
N LEU A 731 -10.18 15.52 9.24
CA LEU A 731 -9.37 14.99 8.16
C LEU A 731 -8.81 13.59 8.45
N LYS A 732 -8.85 13.09 9.68
CA LYS A 732 -8.26 11.78 9.98
C LYS A 732 -9.25 10.62 9.99
N LEU A 733 -10.56 10.89 9.96
CA LEU A 733 -11.54 9.82 10.06
C LEU A 733 -11.50 8.92 8.83
N ARG A 734 -11.11 7.67 9.03
CA ARG A 734 -11.00 6.64 8.00
C ARG A 734 -12.18 5.68 8.05
N SER A 735 -12.68 5.35 9.25
CA SER A 735 -13.77 4.40 9.41
C SER A 735 -14.87 4.95 10.30
N PHE A 736 -16.11 4.84 9.83
CA PHE A 736 -17.30 5.13 10.63
C PHE A 736 -18.30 3.98 10.51
N HIS A 737 -18.58 3.33 11.64
CA HIS A 737 -19.56 2.27 11.75
C HIS A 737 -20.76 2.77 12.55
N LEU A 738 -21.93 2.78 11.93
CA LEU A 738 -23.19 3.15 12.56
C LEU A 738 -24.19 2.01 12.34
N SER A 739 -24.77 1.48 13.41
CA SER A 739 -25.88 0.54 13.26
C SER A 739 -26.92 0.71 14.36
N ASN A 740 -28.20 0.52 14.04
CA ASN A 740 -29.30 0.59 15.02
C ASN A 740 -29.21 1.88 15.87
N SER A 741 -29.43 3.04 15.24
CA SER A 741 -29.48 4.33 15.93
C SER A 741 -30.72 5.13 15.54
N ASN A 742 -31.11 6.08 16.40
CA ASN A 742 -32.22 7.00 16.16
C ASN A 742 -31.79 8.36 15.56
N LEU A 743 -30.60 8.43 14.97
CA LEU A 743 -30.11 9.65 14.32
C LEU A 743 -30.99 10.04 13.13
N GLY A 744 -31.47 11.29 13.13
CA GLY A 744 -32.31 11.79 12.04
C GLY A 744 -31.52 12.31 10.83
N ARG A 745 -30.33 12.87 11.04
CA ARG A 745 -29.48 13.47 9.99
C ARG A 745 -28.00 13.25 10.31
N ILE A 746 -27.22 12.96 9.27
CA ILE A 746 -25.76 12.79 9.36
C ILE A 746 -25.11 13.69 8.31
N ASP A 747 -24.36 14.70 8.77
CA ASP A 747 -23.57 15.60 7.92
C ASP A 747 -22.08 15.30 8.05
N LEU A 748 -21.49 14.76 6.98
CA LEU A 748 -20.08 14.41 6.84
C LEU A 748 -19.40 15.21 5.71
N ARG A 749 -19.93 16.38 5.33
CA ARG A 749 -19.37 17.22 4.24
C ARG A 749 -17.88 17.53 4.39
N GLN A 750 -17.38 17.56 5.62
CA GLN A 750 -16.00 17.92 5.96
C GLN A 750 -15.11 16.71 6.27
N VAL A 751 -15.59 15.48 6.00
CA VAL A 751 -14.89 14.21 6.25
C VAL A 751 -14.39 13.61 4.93
N SER A 752 -13.35 14.21 4.34
CA SER A 752 -12.88 13.83 3.00
C SER A 752 -12.03 12.55 2.96
N ASN A 753 -11.52 12.08 4.10
CA ASN A 753 -10.60 10.92 4.17
C ASN A 753 -11.28 9.61 4.55
N LEU A 754 -12.62 9.58 4.60
CA LEU A 754 -13.38 8.38 4.93
C LEU A 754 -13.14 7.28 3.90
N GLU A 755 -12.66 6.12 4.36
CA GLU A 755 -12.35 4.92 3.56
C GLU A 755 -13.41 3.83 3.75
N VAL A 756 -14.03 3.77 4.93
CA VAL A 756 -15.08 2.80 5.29
C VAL A 756 -16.24 3.52 5.95
N LEU A 757 -17.45 3.34 5.40
CA LEU A 757 -18.70 3.78 6.00
C LEU A 757 -19.67 2.61 5.98
N ARG A 758 -20.12 2.17 7.16
CA ARG A 758 -21.14 1.12 7.30
C ARG A 758 -22.33 1.70 8.04
N ILE A 759 -23.50 1.65 7.41
CA ILE A 759 -24.76 2.10 7.98
C ILE A 759 -25.77 0.96 7.84
N ASP A 760 -26.30 0.50 8.98
CA ASP A 760 -27.29 -0.58 9.00
C ASP A 760 -28.37 -0.37 10.08
N GLY A 761 -29.61 -0.79 9.85
CA GLY A 761 -30.70 -0.70 10.83
C GLY A 761 -31.01 0.71 11.37
N CYS A 762 -30.60 1.78 10.67
CA CYS A 762 -30.84 3.17 11.10
C CYS A 762 -32.20 3.66 10.61
N VAL A 763 -33.27 3.18 11.26
CA VAL A 763 -34.65 3.35 10.78
C VAL A 763 -35.12 4.81 10.73
N ASN A 764 -34.57 5.71 11.55
CA ASN A 764 -34.99 7.11 11.61
C ASN A 764 -34.13 8.07 10.77
N LEU A 765 -33.10 7.55 10.10
CA LEU A 765 -32.19 8.36 9.30
C LEU A 765 -32.90 8.90 8.06
N ARG A 766 -33.06 10.22 7.97
CA ARG A 766 -33.70 10.91 6.84
C ARG A 766 -32.71 11.49 5.85
N SER A 767 -31.52 11.88 6.29
CA SER A 767 -30.52 12.47 5.40
C SER A 767 -29.09 12.07 5.74
N LEU A 768 -28.34 11.70 4.69
CA LEU A 768 -26.91 11.43 4.73
C LEU A 768 -26.22 12.33 3.69
N THR A 769 -25.29 13.17 4.13
CA THR A 769 -24.45 13.99 3.23
C THR A 769 -22.98 13.68 3.44
N LEU A 770 -22.26 13.36 2.36
CA LEU A 770 -20.83 13.07 2.35
C LEU A 770 -20.20 13.57 1.05
N LEU A 771 -19.28 14.54 1.14
CA LEU A 771 -18.68 15.17 -0.04
C LEU A 771 -17.19 14.84 -0.14
N LYS A 772 -16.69 14.65 -1.38
CA LYS A 772 -15.25 14.45 -1.65
C LYS A 772 -14.61 13.29 -0.88
N SER A 773 -15.34 12.17 -0.74
CA SER A 773 -14.88 11.03 0.05
C SER A 773 -13.93 10.10 -0.72
N LYS A 774 -13.08 9.36 0.01
CA LYS A 774 -12.19 8.31 -0.50
C LYS A 774 -12.84 6.92 -0.54
N LEU A 775 -14.13 6.82 -0.17
CA LEU A 775 -14.90 5.56 -0.21
C LEU A 775 -14.83 4.91 -1.60
N ARG A 776 -14.62 3.59 -1.62
CA ARG A 776 -14.73 2.77 -2.84
C ARG A 776 -16.09 2.10 -2.98
N THR A 777 -16.62 1.63 -1.87
CA THR A 777 -17.91 0.96 -1.78
C THR A 777 -18.70 1.60 -0.65
N LEU A 778 -19.98 1.86 -0.90
CA LEU A 778 -20.95 2.21 0.14
C LEU A 778 -22.05 1.17 0.17
N GLU A 779 -22.20 0.52 1.32
CA GLU A 779 -23.29 -0.42 1.61
C GLU A 779 -24.23 0.26 2.61
N ILE A 780 -25.49 0.43 2.20
CA ILE A 780 -26.56 0.94 3.05
C ILE A 780 -27.51 -0.24 3.31
N GLY A 781 -27.56 -0.69 4.56
CA GLY A 781 -28.51 -1.70 5.03
C GLY A 781 -29.90 -1.11 5.28
N LEU A 782 -30.62 -1.67 6.26
CA LEU A 782 -32.03 -1.35 6.52
C LEU A 782 -32.23 0.11 6.98
N THR A 783 -32.56 1.01 6.05
CA THR A 783 -32.76 2.46 6.29
C THR A 783 -34.02 3.01 5.59
N PRO A 784 -35.22 2.50 5.92
CA PRO A 784 -36.44 2.70 5.13
C PRO A 784 -36.93 4.16 5.05
N ASN A 785 -36.54 5.02 6.00
CA ASN A 785 -36.96 6.43 6.05
C ASN A 785 -35.96 7.42 5.43
N LEU A 786 -34.92 6.94 4.74
CA LEU A 786 -33.96 7.81 4.08
C LEU A 786 -34.66 8.63 2.99
N GLU A 787 -34.64 9.96 3.08
CA GLU A 787 -35.27 10.91 2.15
C GLU A 787 -34.24 11.52 1.18
N ARG A 788 -33.00 11.76 1.64
CA ARG A 788 -31.93 12.42 0.88
C ARG A 788 -30.56 11.77 1.06
N LEU A 789 -29.94 11.38 -0.05
CA LEU A 789 -28.56 10.89 -0.13
C LEU A 789 -27.72 11.80 -1.04
N ASP A 790 -26.66 12.39 -0.50
CA ASP A 790 -25.82 13.37 -1.19
C ASP A 790 -24.34 12.99 -1.07
N LEU A 791 -23.75 12.51 -2.18
CA LEU A 791 -22.43 11.89 -2.29
C LEU A 791 -21.50 12.60 -3.30
N GLN A 792 -21.77 13.87 -3.64
CA GLN A 792 -21.08 14.57 -4.72
C GLN A 792 -19.54 14.57 -4.59
N LYS A 793 -18.86 14.54 -5.73
CA LYS A 793 -17.39 14.65 -5.86
C LYS A 793 -16.62 13.50 -5.20
N SER A 794 -17.27 12.36 -4.99
CA SER A 794 -16.64 11.14 -4.46
C SER A 794 -15.94 10.36 -5.58
N ASP A 795 -14.76 10.85 -5.99
CA ASP A 795 -13.99 10.41 -7.17
C ASP A 795 -13.41 8.98 -7.08
N LYS A 796 -13.55 8.31 -5.93
CA LYS A 796 -13.16 6.91 -5.72
C LYS A 796 -14.32 5.94 -5.58
N LEU A 797 -15.55 6.44 -5.50
CA LEU A 797 -16.73 5.59 -5.31
C LEU A 797 -16.97 4.80 -6.60
N GLU A 798 -16.86 3.48 -6.50
CA GLU A 798 -17.03 2.54 -7.61
C GLU A 798 -18.36 1.77 -7.50
N LYS A 799 -18.85 1.54 -6.27
CA LYS A 799 -20.06 0.75 -6.01
C LYS A 799 -20.95 1.41 -4.95
N LEU A 800 -22.23 1.54 -5.24
CA LEU A 800 -23.28 1.85 -4.26
C LEU A 800 -24.27 0.69 -4.26
N HIS A 801 -24.49 0.08 -3.10
CA HIS A 801 -25.48 -0.98 -2.92
C HIS A 801 -26.39 -0.65 -1.73
N MET A 802 -27.70 -0.70 -1.99
CA MET A 802 -28.75 -0.54 -0.99
C MET A 802 -29.50 -1.87 -0.89
N ALA A 803 -29.33 -2.57 0.24
CA ALA A 803 -29.81 -3.95 0.38
C ALA A 803 -31.36 -4.05 0.48
N ASP A 804 -32.01 -2.99 0.99
CA ASP A 804 -33.44 -2.97 1.28
C ASP A 804 -34.17 -1.81 0.58
N ALA A 805 -35.49 -1.95 0.41
CA ALA A 805 -36.35 -0.92 -0.20
C ALA A 805 -36.34 0.39 0.61
N CYS A 806 -35.86 1.48 0.00
CA CYS A 806 -35.88 2.82 0.59
C CYS A 806 -37.04 3.62 0.01
N GLU A 807 -38.25 3.28 0.45
CA GLU A 807 -39.47 3.84 -0.13
C GLU A 807 -39.54 5.36 -0.07
N LYS A 808 -39.00 6.01 0.97
CA LYS A 808 -39.07 7.47 1.14
C LYS A 808 -37.99 8.26 0.39
N LEU A 809 -37.06 7.58 -0.26
CA LEU A 809 -35.91 8.23 -0.89
C LEU A 809 -36.36 9.07 -2.09
N ALA A 810 -36.21 10.39 -1.97
CA ALA A 810 -36.66 11.36 -2.97
C ALA A 810 -35.49 12.00 -3.73
N TYR A 811 -34.31 12.09 -3.11
CA TYR A 811 -33.14 12.77 -3.67
C TYR A 811 -31.88 11.90 -3.57
N ILE A 812 -31.23 11.69 -4.71
CA ILE A 812 -29.91 11.06 -4.81
C ILE A 812 -29.00 11.93 -5.69
N ASP A 813 -27.82 12.27 -5.18
CA ASP A 813 -26.78 12.94 -5.96
C ASP A 813 -25.43 12.25 -5.77
N ILE A 814 -24.91 11.66 -6.83
CA ILE A 814 -23.64 10.92 -6.85
C ILE A 814 -22.74 11.49 -7.97
N SER A 815 -22.93 12.75 -8.31
CA SER A 815 -22.19 13.44 -9.37
C SER A 815 -20.68 13.46 -9.10
N HIS A 816 -19.89 13.45 -10.17
CA HIS A 816 -18.43 13.42 -10.15
C HIS A 816 -17.84 12.22 -9.38
N SER A 817 -18.36 11.02 -9.65
CA SER A 817 -17.88 9.75 -9.07
C SER A 817 -17.36 8.78 -10.14
N LYS A 818 -16.65 7.72 -9.72
CA LYS A 818 -16.17 6.65 -10.62
C LYS A 818 -17.11 5.45 -10.67
N LEU A 819 -18.39 5.69 -10.41
CA LEU A 819 -19.39 4.65 -10.18
C LEU A 819 -19.47 3.70 -11.38
N ARG A 820 -19.35 2.41 -11.10
CA ARG A 820 -19.50 1.31 -12.07
C ARG A 820 -20.82 0.59 -11.87
N THR A 821 -21.17 0.34 -10.61
CA THR A 821 -22.40 -0.36 -10.23
C THR A 821 -23.21 0.54 -9.30
N LEU A 822 -24.42 0.86 -9.74
CA LEU A 822 -25.43 1.51 -8.93
C LEU A 822 -26.51 0.46 -8.65
N ASP A 823 -26.80 0.19 -7.39
CA ASP A 823 -27.90 -0.67 -6.98
C ASP A 823 -28.66 0.04 -5.85
N ILE A 824 -29.81 0.61 -6.20
CA ILE A 824 -30.66 1.42 -5.32
C ILE A 824 -31.99 0.72 -4.98
N GLY A 825 -32.11 -0.57 -5.28
CA GLY A 825 -33.29 -1.38 -4.96
C GLY A 825 -34.64 -0.77 -5.41
N LEU A 826 -35.69 -0.99 -4.61
CA LEU A 826 -37.03 -0.41 -4.78
C LEU A 826 -37.09 0.99 -4.15
N THR A 827 -37.07 2.03 -4.99
CA THR A 827 -37.12 3.45 -4.60
C THR A 827 -38.22 4.20 -5.37
N PRO A 828 -39.52 3.86 -5.15
CA PRO A 828 -40.64 4.36 -5.96
C PRO A 828 -40.88 5.87 -5.86
N ASN A 829 -40.42 6.51 -4.77
CA ASN A 829 -40.61 7.95 -4.55
C ASN A 829 -39.43 8.82 -5.02
N LEU A 830 -38.47 8.25 -5.75
CA LEU A 830 -37.32 9.01 -6.23
C LEU A 830 -37.76 10.12 -7.20
N GLU A 831 -37.49 11.37 -6.86
CA GLU A 831 -37.85 12.56 -7.67
C GLU A 831 -36.63 13.13 -8.42
N HIS A 832 -35.44 13.01 -7.82
CA HIS A 832 -34.20 13.61 -8.30
C HIS A 832 -33.04 12.61 -8.27
N LEU A 833 -32.43 12.39 -9.44
CA LEU A 833 -31.23 11.57 -9.60
C LEU A 833 -30.16 12.30 -10.42
N ASP A 834 -29.05 12.65 -9.78
CA ASP A 834 -27.89 13.29 -10.44
C ASP A 834 -26.69 12.33 -10.50
N LEU A 835 -26.28 12.02 -11.73
CA LEU A 835 -25.16 11.15 -12.09
C LEU A 835 -24.20 11.85 -13.07
N GLN A 836 -24.13 13.18 -13.03
CA GLN A 836 -23.23 13.96 -13.89
C GLN A 836 -21.76 13.52 -13.69
N ASN A 837 -20.99 13.35 -14.78
CA ASN A 837 -19.57 12.93 -14.74
C ASN A 837 -19.32 11.57 -14.05
N CYS A 838 -20.25 10.61 -14.22
CA CYS A 838 -20.06 9.20 -13.83
C CYS A 838 -19.50 8.37 -15.01
N ASP A 839 -18.23 8.58 -15.36
CA ASP A 839 -17.62 8.10 -16.61
C ASP A 839 -17.47 6.57 -16.74
N ASN A 840 -17.68 5.80 -15.66
CA ASN A 840 -17.52 4.34 -15.66
C ASN A 840 -18.85 3.60 -15.58
N LEU A 841 -19.98 4.30 -15.58
CA LEU A 841 -21.30 3.70 -15.54
C LEU A 841 -21.64 3.15 -16.94
N GLU A 842 -21.73 1.83 -17.06
CA GLU A 842 -21.96 1.14 -18.34
C GLU A 842 -23.46 0.96 -18.65
N GLU A 843 -24.29 0.79 -17.61
CA GLU A 843 -25.74 0.65 -17.70
C GLU A 843 -26.44 1.40 -16.56
N LEU A 844 -27.67 1.88 -16.81
CA LEU A 844 -28.54 2.41 -15.76
C LEU A 844 -29.35 1.26 -15.14
N PRO A 845 -29.30 1.06 -13.82
CA PRO A 845 -29.96 -0.04 -13.11
C PRO A 845 -31.45 0.28 -12.87
N MET A 846 -32.21 0.58 -13.92
CA MET A 846 -33.64 0.83 -13.76
C MET A 846 -34.40 -0.49 -13.83
N VAL A 847 -34.48 -1.18 -12.68
CA VAL A 847 -35.15 -2.49 -12.56
C VAL A 847 -36.65 -2.33 -12.28
N ASN A 848 -37.07 -1.17 -11.77
CA ASN A 848 -38.45 -0.87 -11.34
C ASN A 848 -38.98 0.44 -11.96
N SER A 849 -40.31 0.63 -11.95
CA SER A 849 -40.96 1.89 -12.39
C SER A 849 -40.67 3.03 -11.42
N TYR A 850 -40.02 4.09 -11.89
CA TYR A 850 -39.76 5.35 -11.16
C TYR A 850 -40.78 6.40 -11.57
N GLU A 851 -42.02 6.23 -11.12
CA GLU A 851 -43.14 7.08 -11.53
C GLU A 851 -42.98 8.53 -11.07
N LYS A 852 -42.27 8.80 -9.98
CA LYS A 852 -42.07 10.17 -9.47
C LYS A 852 -40.84 10.89 -10.00
N LEU A 853 -39.97 10.21 -10.75
CA LEU A 853 -38.71 10.78 -11.18
C LEU A 853 -38.95 11.93 -12.16
N ALA A 854 -38.61 13.15 -11.74
CA ALA A 854 -38.82 14.38 -12.51
C ALA A 854 -37.52 14.94 -13.09
N TYR A 855 -36.37 14.64 -12.46
CA TYR A 855 -35.05 15.13 -12.87
C TYR A 855 -34.05 13.98 -12.99
N LEU A 856 -33.39 13.89 -14.16
CA LEU A 856 -32.29 12.96 -14.43
C LEU A 856 -31.16 13.69 -15.16
N ASP A 857 -29.97 13.71 -14.55
CA ASP A 857 -28.73 14.15 -15.20
C ASP A 857 -27.74 13.00 -15.32
N ILE A 858 -27.44 12.60 -16.56
CA ILE A 858 -26.41 11.60 -16.88
C ILE A 858 -25.35 12.19 -17.82
N SER A 859 -25.21 13.52 -17.82
CA SER A 859 -24.26 14.23 -18.67
C SER A 859 -22.84 13.72 -18.45
N HIS A 860 -22.04 13.69 -19.52
CA HIS A 860 -20.66 13.19 -19.54
C HIS A 860 -20.51 11.68 -19.24
N SER A 861 -21.59 10.90 -19.20
CA SER A 861 -21.50 9.45 -19.04
C SER A 861 -21.03 8.71 -20.31
N LYS A 862 -20.52 7.48 -20.13
CA LYS A 862 -20.16 6.56 -21.23
C LYS A 862 -21.27 5.55 -21.58
N LEU A 863 -22.48 5.78 -21.11
CA LEU A 863 -23.65 4.92 -21.38
C LEU A 863 -23.86 4.76 -22.89
N ARG A 864 -24.00 3.50 -23.36
CA ARG A 864 -24.27 3.20 -24.77
C ARG A 864 -25.76 3.28 -25.11
N SER A 865 -26.62 2.89 -24.17
CA SER A 865 -28.06 3.02 -24.26
C SER A 865 -28.60 3.44 -22.89
N ALA A 866 -29.69 4.19 -22.90
CA ALA A 866 -30.45 4.46 -21.69
C ALA A 866 -31.91 4.06 -21.91
N ASP A 867 -32.41 3.21 -21.02
CA ASP A 867 -33.78 2.73 -21.04
C ASP A 867 -34.63 3.53 -20.05
N LEU A 868 -35.49 4.37 -20.61
CA LEU A 868 -36.33 5.31 -19.88
C LEU A 868 -37.79 4.88 -19.85
N ARG A 869 -38.09 3.64 -20.31
CA ARG A 869 -39.44 3.03 -20.31
C ARG A 869 -40.11 3.03 -18.94
N LEU A 870 -39.31 3.05 -17.89
CA LEU A 870 -39.74 3.01 -16.49
C LEU A 870 -39.75 4.40 -15.82
N THR A 871 -39.62 5.51 -16.58
CA THR A 871 -39.59 6.90 -16.04
C THR A 871 -40.65 7.81 -16.69
N PRO A 872 -41.95 7.46 -16.62
CA PRO A 872 -42.98 8.09 -17.46
C PRO A 872 -43.21 9.59 -17.21
N ASN A 873 -42.86 10.11 -16.03
CA ASN A 873 -43.12 11.50 -15.63
C ASN A 873 -41.87 12.40 -15.64
N LEU A 874 -40.80 11.98 -16.32
CA LEU A 874 -39.56 12.75 -16.37
C LEU A 874 -39.78 14.11 -17.05
N LYS A 875 -39.42 15.20 -16.35
CA LYS A 875 -39.55 16.58 -16.85
C LYS A 875 -38.23 17.12 -17.40
N THR A 876 -37.11 16.77 -16.77
CA THR A 876 -35.78 17.24 -17.15
C THR A 876 -34.85 16.07 -17.42
N LEU A 877 -34.33 16.00 -18.65
CA LEU A 877 -33.32 15.03 -19.05
C LEU A 877 -32.09 15.73 -19.63
N LYS A 878 -30.95 15.58 -18.96
CA LYS A 878 -29.66 16.13 -19.39
C LYS A 878 -28.74 15.01 -19.88
N LEU A 879 -28.39 15.05 -21.17
CA LEU A 879 -27.51 14.09 -21.85
C LEU A 879 -26.29 14.78 -22.46
N THR A 880 -25.85 15.89 -21.88
CA THR A 880 -24.81 16.72 -22.50
C THR A 880 -23.49 15.95 -22.54
N ASN A 881 -22.82 15.92 -23.69
CA ASN A 881 -21.54 15.25 -23.93
C ASN A 881 -21.53 13.72 -23.68
N CYS A 882 -22.67 13.03 -23.80
CA CYS A 882 -22.73 11.56 -23.79
C CYS A 882 -22.24 10.98 -25.14
N SER A 883 -20.93 10.99 -25.38
CA SER A 883 -20.35 10.66 -26.70
C SER A 883 -20.54 9.20 -27.15
N HIS A 884 -20.86 8.30 -26.22
CA HIS A 884 -21.04 6.87 -26.48
C HIS A 884 -22.49 6.45 -26.62
N LEU A 885 -23.44 7.34 -26.32
CA LEU A 885 -24.88 7.05 -26.36
C LEU A 885 -25.32 6.86 -27.82
N VAL A 886 -25.87 5.68 -28.11
CA VAL A 886 -26.34 5.25 -29.44
C VAL A 886 -27.86 5.27 -29.49
N GLU A 887 -28.52 4.77 -28.45
CA GLU A 887 -29.97 4.57 -28.42
C GLU A 887 -30.60 5.10 -27.13
N LEU A 888 -31.76 5.75 -27.27
CA LEU A 888 -32.67 6.06 -26.17
C LEU A 888 -33.97 5.30 -26.39
N LYS A 889 -34.34 4.47 -25.41
CA LYS A 889 -35.61 3.75 -25.39
C LYS A 889 -36.56 4.48 -24.49
N ALA A 890 -37.69 4.95 -25.00
CA ALA A 890 -38.68 5.65 -24.20
C ALA A 890 -40.11 5.22 -24.58
N PRO A 891 -41.09 5.36 -23.67
CA PRO A 891 -42.48 5.03 -23.94
C PRO A 891 -43.10 6.00 -24.98
N ALA A 892 -44.19 5.61 -25.64
CA ALA A 892 -44.93 6.55 -26.49
C ALA A 892 -45.46 7.72 -25.66
N GLY A 893 -45.30 8.93 -26.17
CA GLY A 893 -45.65 10.14 -25.44
C GLY A 893 -44.63 10.58 -24.38
N TYR A 894 -43.46 9.93 -24.25
CA TYR A 894 -42.39 10.38 -23.33
C TYR A 894 -41.98 11.85 -23.54
N VAL A 895 -41.99 12.30 -24.79
CA VAL A 895 -41.68 13.69 -25.17
C VAL A 895 -42.81 14.66 -24.79
N LYS A 896 -44.04 14.17 -24.51
CA LYS A 896 -45.19 15.01 -24.09
C LYS A 896 -44.97 15.62 -22.70
N GLY A 897 -44.28 14.92 -21.79
CA GLY A 897 -44.01 15.37 -20.41
C GLY A 897 -42.65 16.07 -20.21
N LEU A 898 -41.75 15.95 -21.19
CA LEU A 898 -40.38 16.43 -21.08
C LEU A 898 -40.30 17.94 -21.36
N VAL A 899 -39.96 18.72 -20.33
CA VAL A 899 -39.82 20.19 -20.38
C VAL A 899 -38.43 20.60 -20.89
N TYR A 900 -37.40 19.81 -20.60
CA TYR A 900 -36.02 20.13 -20.96
C TYR A 900 -35.28 18.88 -21.46
N LEU A 901 -34.73 18.97 -22.67
CA LEU A 901 -33.88 17.95 -23.30
C LEU A 901 -32.60 18.59 -23.86
N SER A 902 -31.44 18.14 -23.39
CA SER A 902 -30.14 18.50 -23.97
C SER A 902 -29.45 17.28 -24.54
N LEU A 903 -29.26 17.24 -25.86
CA LEU A 903 -28.50 16.22 -26.60
C LEU A 903 -27.16 16.74 -27.14
N THR A 904 -26.71 17.89 -26.63
CA THR A 904 -25.51 18.57 -27.12
C THR A 904 -24.28 17.69 -26.89
N GLY A 905 -23.57 17.28 -27.96
CA GLY A 905 -22.35 16.48 -27.86
C GLY A 905 -22.53 14.95 -27.93
N CYS A 906 -23.75 14.46 -28.17
CA CYS A 906 -24.03 13.02 -28.36
C CYS A 906 -23.69 12.54 -29.79
N LEU A 907 -22.39 12.42 -30.10
CA LEU A 907 -21.89 12.20 -31.47
C LEU A 907 -22.29 10.87 -32.12
N ARG A 908 -22.62 9.83 -31.33
CA ARG A 908 -22.97 8.48 -31.80
C ARG A 908 -24.46 8.16 -31.75
N PHE A 909 -25.29 9.12 -31.33
CA PHE A 909 -26.72 8.91 -31.16
C PHE A 909 -27.39 8.70 -32.51
N SER A 910 -28.02 7.54 -32.70
CA SER A 910 -28.57 7.13 -34.00
C SER A 910 -30.09 7.04 -34.03
N SER A 911 -30.74 6.78 -32.89
CA SER A 911 -32.17 6.45 -32.90
C SER A 911 -32.87 6.69 -31.58
N PHE A 912 -34.12 7.16 -31.70
CA PHE A 912 -35.12 7.17 -30.64
C PHE A 912 -36.20 6.14 -31.00
N THR A 913 -36.46 5.16 -30.14
CA THR A 913 -37.42 4.07 -30.40
C THR A 913 -38.71 4.25 -29.59
N TYR A 914 -39.86 4.31 -30.28
CA TYR A 914 -41.21 4.52 -29.71
C TYR A 914 -42.16 3.33 -29.99
N ARG A 915 -43.28 3.21 -29.27
CA ARG A 915 -44.41 2.27 -29.56
C ARG A 915 -45.76 2.99 -29.50
N SER A 916 -46.44 3.21 -30.63
CA SER A 916 -47.68 4.03 -30.74
C SER A 916 -48.91 3.47 -30.00
N VAL A 917 -49.68 4.36 -29.36
CA VAL A 917 -51.13 4.23 -29.07
C VAL A 917 -51.77 5.63 -29.19
N ASP A 918 -53.00 5.65 -29.70
CA ASP A 918 -53.76 6.69 -30.42
C ASP A 918 -53.87 8.12 -29.85
N GLU A 919 -54.17 9.06 -30.77
CA GLU A 919 -54.36 10.50 -30.56
C GLU A 919 -55.85 10.92 -30.57
N SER A 920 -56.20 11.94 -29.77
CA SER A 920 -57.24 12.92 -30.12
C SER A 920 -56.98 14.31 -29.48
N ASP A 921 -57.12 15.32 -30.35
CA ASP A 921 -57.65 16.69 -30.21
C ASP A 921 -56.98 17.88 -29.47
N GLN A 922 -56.89 18.95 -30.28
CA GLN A 922 -56.97 20.41 -30.07
C GLN A 922 -55.77 21.25 -29.57
N VAL A 923 -55.67 22.45 -30.17
CA VAL A 923 -54.46 23.16 -30.60
C VAL A 923 -54.11 24.38 -29.72
N GLY A 924 -52.82 24.60 -29.46
CA GLY A 924 -52.25 25.86 -28.95
C GLY A 924 -50.96 26.25 -29.70
N PRO A 925 -50.54 27.52 -29.73
CA PRO A 925 -49.50 27.99 -30.65
C PRO A 925 -48.07 27.68 -30.17
N LEU A 926 -47.21 27.23 -31.11
CA LEU A 926 -45.76 27.09 -30.90
C LEU A 926 -45.13 28.46 -30.65
N ALA A 927 -44.48 28.68 -29.51
CA ALA A 927 -43.92 29.99 -29.21
C ALA A 927 -42.52 30.20 -29.82
N GLU A 928 -41.57 29.25 -29.67
CA GLU A 928 -40.15 29.50 -29.97
C GLU A 928 -39.45 28.24 -30.54
N LEU A 929 -38.73 28.38 -31.66
CA LEU A 929 -38.02 27.29 -32.36
C LEU A 929 -36.55 27.65 -32.58
N HIS A 930 -35.64 26.77 -32.11
CA HIS A 930 -34.20 26.95 -32.25
C HIS A 930 -33.60 25.80 -33.07
N LEU A 931 -32.91 26.15 -34.15
CA LEU A 931 -32.29 25.22 -35.09
C LEU A 931 -30.81 25.52 -35.25
N ILE A 932 -29.97 24.53 -34.94
CA ILE A 932 -28.53 24.60 -35.14
C ILE A 932 -28.11 23.64 -36.25
N ALA A 933 -27.49 24.14 -37.31
CA ALA A 933 -26.94 23.36 -38.40
C ALA A 933 -25.41 23.23 -38.29
N LYS A 934 -24.89 22.02 -38.46
CA LYS A 934 -23.46 21.73 -38.65
C LYS A 934 -23.22 21.14 -40.03
N SER A 935 -22.32 21.77 -40.79
CA SER A 935 -21.85 21.23 -42.08
C SER A 935 -20.93 20.04 -41.82
N GLN A 936 -21.13 18.92 -42.52
CA GLN A 936 -20.22 17.77 -42.49
C GLN A 936 -19.62 17.53 -43.87
N GLU A 937 -18.33 17.24 -43.96
CA GLU A 937 -17.66 16.92 -45.24
C GLU A 937 -18.08 15.55 -45.77
N ILE A 938 -18.35 14.56 -44.90
CA ILE A 938 -18.71 13.18 -45.27
C ILE A 938 -19.81 12.67 -44.31
N CYS A 939 -20.92 12.16 -44.87
CA CYS A 939 -22.01 11.52 -44.12
C CYS A 939 -21.55 10.08 -43.79
N PRO A 940 -21.38 9.67 -42.51
CA PRO A 940 -20.81 8.36 -42.15
C PRO A 940 -21.65 7.17 -42.63
N ILE A 941 -22.90 7.43 -43.03
CA ILE A 941 -23.88 6.44 -43.50
C ILE A 941 -23.89 6.38 -45.04
N HIS A 942 -23.59 7.48 -45.74
CA HIS A 942 -23.59 7.58 -47.22
C HIS A 942 -22.42 8.43 -47.74
N PRO A 943 -21.21 7.86 -47.83
CA PRO A 943 -20.00 8.60 -48.19
C PRO A 943 -20.03 9.18 -49.62
N HIS A 944 -20.75 8.57 -50.57
CA HIS A 944 -20.70 8.94 -52.00
C HIS A 944 -21.75 9.96 -52.49
N ASN A 945 -22.69 10.40 -51.63
CA ASN A 945 -23.74 11.35 -52.06
C ASN A 945 -23.18 12.78 -52.24
N LYS A 946 -23.51 13.49 -53.33
CA LYS A 946 -22.93 14.81 -53.72
C LYS A 946 -23.77 16.04 -53.30
N LEU A 947 -24.89 15.86 -52.61
CA LEU A 947 -25.70 16.97 -52.08
C LEU A 947 -24.99 17.67 -50.90
N PRO A 948 -25.22 18.97 -50.64
CA PRO A 948 -24.72 19.64 -49.43
C PRO A 948 -25.28 18.96 -48.18
N LYS A 949 -24.39 18.46 -47.31
CA LYS A 949 -24.69 17.59 -46.16
C LYS A 949 -24.69 18.40 -44.86
N PHE A 950 -25.84 18.51 -44.23
CA PHE A 950 -26.02 19.24 -42.97
C PHE A 950 -26.61 18.29 -41.91
N GLN A 951 -26.02 18.31 -40.72
CA GLN A 951 -26.62 17.73 -39.51
C GLN A 951 -27.29 18.86 -38.75
N PHE A 952 -28.56 18.68 -38.37
CA PHE A 952 -29.31 19.72 -37.67
C PHE A 952 -29.53 19.30 -36.20
N ALA A 953 -29.76 20.27 -35.34
CA ALA A 953 -30.18 20.03 -33.97
C ALA A 953 -31.34 20.98 -33.73
N CYS A 954 -32.45 20.44 -33.24
CA CYS A 954 -33.66 21.18 -32.96
C CYS A 954 -33.94 21.10 -31.45
N PHE A 955 -34.33 22.23 -30.87
CA PHE A 955 -34.81 22.28 -29.49
C PHE A 955 -35.84 23.41 -29.32
N TYR A 956 -36.70 23.24 -28.32
CA TYR A 956 -37.86 24.09 -28.04
C TYR A 956 -37.76 24.62 -26.60
N GLU A 957 -38.02 25.91 -26.40
CA GLU A 957 -38.01 26.49 -25.04
C GLU A 957 -39.36 26.34 -24.32
N LYS A 958 -40.45 26.01 -25.04
CA LYS A 958 -41.80 25.75 -24.47
C LYS A 958 -42.45 24.54 -25.13
N SER A 959 -43.17 23.72 -24.36
CA SER A 959 -43.79 22.46 -24.78
C SER A 959 -44.72 22.64 -25.99
N PRO A 960 -44.59 21.85 -27.08
CA PRO A 960 -45.52 21.90 -28.19
C PRO A 960 -46.85 21.20 -27.83
N PRO A 961 -48.02 21.83 -28.02
CA PRO A 961 -49.29 21.10 -28.07
C PRO A 961 -49.37 20.40 -29.43
N SER A 962 -49.71 19.10 -29.43
CA SER A 962 -49.93 18.21 -30.60
C SER A 962 -49.11 18.52 -31.85
N LEU A 963 -48.11 17.68 -32.16
CA LEU A 963 -47.23 17.91 -33.31
C LEU A 963 -48.05 18.00 -34.60
N SER A 964 -48.03 19.16 -35.27
CA SER A 964 -48.33 19.20 -36.69
C SER A 964 -47.36 18.25 -37.40
N SER A 965 -47.80 17.50 -38.42
CA SER A 965 -46.98 16.55 -39.19
C SER A 965 -45.58 17.08 -39.57
N ASN A 966 -45.46 18.39 -39.79
CA ASN A 966 -44.21 19.09 -40.10
C ASN A 966 -43.13 19.01 -38.99
N LEU A 967 -43.51 18.79 -37.72
CA LEU A 967 -42.64 18.88 -36.54
C LEU A 967 -42.02 17.53 -36.18
N GLU A 968 -42.74 16.43 -36.44
CA GLU A 968 -42.22 15.06 -36.44
C GLU A 968 -41.23 14.85 -37.61
N GLU A 969 -41.56 15.39 -38.78
CA GLU A 969 -40.61 15.49 -39.90
C GLU A 969 -39.35 16.26 -39.47
N LEU A 970 -39.49 17.38 -38.75
CA LEU A 970 -38.35 18.22 -38.37
C LEU A 970 -37.42 17.55 -37.34
N ILE A 971 -37.95 16.78 -36.39
CA ILE A 971 -37.14 15.99 -35.43
C ILE A 971 -36.46 14.80 -36.13
N SER A 972 -37.18 14.10 -37.02
CA SER A 972 -36.63 12.98 -37.78
C SER A 972 -35.57 13.41 -38.81
N PHE A 973 -35.74 14.54 -39.47
CA PHE A 973 -34.74 15.13 -40.37
C PHE A 973 -33.60 15.81 -39.63
N GLY A 974 -33.90 16.41 -38.47
CA GLY A 974 -32.94 17.06 -37.58
C GLY A 974 -31.71 16.20 -37.39
N LEU A 975 -31.94 14.91 -37.13
CA LEU A 975 -30.91 13.95 -36.74
C LEU A 975 -30.15 13.30 -37.92
N CYS A 976 -30.50 13.60 -39.18
CA CYS A 976 -29.86 12.99 -40.35
C CYS A 976 -28.91 13.96 -41.07
N ALA A 977 -27.62 13.61 -41.17
CA ALA A 977 -26.54 14.39 -41.79
C ALA A 977 -26.67 14.60 -43.32
N CYS A 978 -27.73 14.08 -43.94
CA CYS A 978 -27.90 13.95 -45.38
C CYS A 978 -29.17 14.68 -45.90
N THR A 979 -29.73 15.64 -45.16
CA THR A 979 -31.03 16.29 -45.47
C THR A 979 -30.90 17.58 -46.31
N ASN A 980 -31.82 17.78 -47.27
CA ASN A 980 -31.83 18.95 -48.17
C ASN A 980 -32.47 20.17 -47.48
N PHE A 981 -31.74 21.28 -47.40
CA PHE A 981 -32.20 22.53 -46.79
C PHE A 981 -33.54 23.05 -47.37
N ASN A 982 -33.82 22.84 -48.66
CA ASN A 982 -35.09 23.27 -49.27
C ASN A 982 -36.31 22.55 -48.69
N ARG A 983 -36.17 21.29 -48.24
CA ARG A 983 -37.27 20.56 -47.58
C ARG A 983 -37.48 21.10 -46.17
N ILE A 984 -36.40 21.22 -45.40
CA ILE A 984 -36.42 21.79 -44.04
C ILE A 984 -37.00 23.21 -44.05
N SER A 985 -36.62 24.03 -45.04
CA SER A 985 -37.15 25.38 -45.23
C SER A 985 -38.67 25.40 -45.39
N ARG A 986 -39.27 24.47 -46.15
CA ARG A 986 -40.73 24.39 -46.30
C ARG A 986 -41.41 23.93 -45.01
N SER A 987 -40.85 22.94 -44.32
CA SER A 987 -41.39 22.46 -43.05
C SER A 987 -41.35 23.55 -41.97
N ILE A 988 -40.31 24.39 -41.94
CA ILE A 988 -40.24 25.57 -41.05
C ILE A 988 -41.29 26.62 -41.44
N CYS A 989 -41.40 26.98 -42.73
CA CYS A 989 -42.35 28.02 -43.18
C CYS A 989 -43.82 27.61 -43.02
N GLY A 990 -44.11 26.31 -42.92
CA GLY A 990 -45.44 25.78 -42.59
C GLY A 990 -45.90 26.04 -41.13
N LEU A 991 -45.03 26.52 -40.24
CA LEU A 991 -45.33 26.77 -38.82
C LEU A 991 -45.92 28.18 -38.60
N ARG A 992 -47.15 28.41 -39.08
CA ARG A 992 -47.80 29.74 -39.14
C ARG A 992 -47.94 30.48 -37.81
N ASN A 993 -47.95 29.76 -36.68
CA ASN A 993 -48.12 30.32 -35.34
C ASN A 993 -46.80 30.66 -34.63
N LEU A 994 -45.65 30.48 -35.28
CA LEU A 994 -44.33 30.65 -34.66
C LEU A 994 -44.05 32.12 -34.33
N ARG A 995 -43.69 32.43 -33.07
CA ARG A 995 -43.37 33.80 -32.62
C ARG A 995 -41.88 34.10 -32.63
N LYS A 996 -41.02 33.12 -32.34
CA LYS A 996 -39.56 33.30 -32.42
C LYS A 996 -38.87 32.20 -33.19
N LEU A 997 -38.00 32.58 -34.12
CA LEU A 997 -37.20 31.66 -34.92
C LEU A 997 -35.72 31.99 -34.82
N LYS A 998 -34.92 31.03 -34.36
CA LYS A 998 -33.46 31.14 -34.31
C LYS A 998 -32.80 30.08 -35.19
N LEU A 999 -32.09 30.52 -36.23
CA LEU A 999 -31.31 29.67 -37.13
C LEU A 999 -29.83 29.95 -36.93
N GLN A 1000 -29.06 28.95 -36.52
CA GLN A 1000 -27.62 29.07 -36.29
C GLN A 1000 -26.83 28.03 -37.09
N GLY A 1001 -25.81 28.44 -37.86
CA GLY A 1001 -24.95 27.52 -38.62
C GLY A 1001 -24.85 27.85 -40.12
N SER A 1002 -24.10 27.04 -40.88
CA SER A 1002 -23.66 27.34 -42.26
C SER A 1002 -24.73 27.20 -43.36
N PHE A 1003 -25.89 27.86 -43.20
CA PHE A 1003 -26.96 27.83 -44.20
C PHE A 1003 -26.57 28.57 -45.49
N PRO A 1004 -26.82 28.00 -46.69
CA PRO A 1004 -26.45 28.61 -47.96
C PRO A 1004 -27.37 29.77 -48.38
N GLU A 1005 -28.66 29.70 -48.04
CA GLU A 1005 -29.68 30.72 -48.33
C GLU A 1005 -30.64 30.84 -47.13
N ALA A 1006 -31.34 31.96 -46.99
CA ALA A 1006 -32.45 32.07 -46.03
C ALA A 1006 -33.72 31.38 -46.58
N PRO A 1007 -34.69 31.00 -45.73
CA PRO A 1007 -35.96 30.46 -46.21
C PRO A 1007 -36.67 31.45 -47.14
N LYS A 1008 -37.06 31.04 -48.35
CA LYS A 1008 -37.61 31.95 -49.38
C LYS A 1008 -39.02 32.44 -49.07
N GLU A 1009 -39.79 31.64 -48.34
CA GLU A 1009 -41.21 31.85 -48.04
C GLU A 1009 -41.45 32.39 -46.61
N LEU A 1010 -40.49 33.12 -46.03
CA LEU A 1010 -40.59 33.65 -44.66
C LEU A 1010 -41.87 34.45 -44.37
N HIS A 1011 -42.45 35.10 -45.39
CA HIS A 1011 -43.71 35.84 -45.29
C HIS A 1011 -44.90 34.99 -44.80
N GLN A 1012 -44.85 33.65 -44.87
CA GLN A 1012 -45.89 32.75 -44.36
C GLN A 1012 -45.92 32.67 -42.82
N LEU A 1013 -44.88 33.14 -42.14
CA LEU A 1013 -44.79 33.18 -40.67
C LEU A 1013 -45.47 34.45 -40.13
N GLU A 1014 -46.79 34.51 -40.27
CA GLU A 1014 -47.60 35.71 -40.00
C GLU A 1014 -47.48 36.21 -38.55
N CYS A 1015 -47.19 35.33 -37.59
CA CYS A 1015 -47.11 35.66 -36.16
C CYS A 1015 -45.68 35.93 -35.65
N LEU A 1016 -44.67 36.02 -36.53
CA LEU A 1016 -43.27 36.10 -36.14
C LEU A 1016 -42.91 37.47 -35.53
N GLU A 1017 -42.39 37.46 -34.31
CA GLU A 1017 -41.97 38.63 -33.56
C GLU A 1017 -40.43 38.76 -33.49
N ASP A 1018 -39.71 37.65 -33.33
CA ASP A 1018 -38.24 37.66 -33.27
C ASP A 1018 -37.61 36.68 -34.27
N LEU A 1019 -36.73 37.18 -35.13
CA LEU A 1019 -35.98 36.39 -36.09
C LEU A 1019 -34.48 36.57 -35.88
N SER A 1020 -33.77 35.47 -35.60
CA SER A 1020 -32.32 35.49 -35.37
C SER A 1020 -31.60 34.51 -36.30
N LEU A 1021 -30.72 35.04 -37.15
CA LEU A 1021 -29.85 34.29 -38.05
C LEU A 1021 -28.40 34.48 -37.59
N LEU A 1022 -27.74 33.38 -37.20
CA LEU A 1022 -26.40 33.40 -36.62
C LEU A 1022 -25.41 32.53 -37.42
N SER A 1023 -24.26 33.10 -37.76
CA SER A 1023 -23.13 32.38 -38.38
C SER A 1023 -23.50 31.65 -39.68
N THR A 1024 -24.34 32.28 -40.51
CA THR A 1024 -24.84 31.71 -41.77
C THR A 1024 -23.99 32.12 -42.97
N ASN A 1025 -24.03 31.32 -44.05
CA ASN A 1025 -23.33 31.59 -45.32
C ASN A 1025 -24.24 32.35 -46.33
N ILE A 1026 -25.25 33.05 -45.83
CA ILE A 1026 -26.27 33.73 -46.63
C ILE A 1026 -25.66 34.99 -47.28
N LYS A 1027 -25.79 35.11 -48.61
CA LYS A 1027 -25.33 36.27 -49.38
C LYS A 1027 -26.36 37.40 -49.47
N HIS A 1028 -27.63 37.06 -49.63
CA HIS A 1028 -28.77 37.98 -49.74
C HIS A 1028 -29.94 37.48 -48.88
N LEU A 1029 -30.65 38.42 -48.24
CA LEU A 1029 -31.94 38.14 -47.61
C LEU A 1029 -33.06 38.23 -48.65
N PRO A 1030 -34.13 37.43 -48.55
CA PRO A 1030 -35.25 37.50 -49.47
C PRO A 1030 -36.06 38.77 -49.21
N ASP A 1031 -36.51 39.45 -50.28
CA ASP A 1031 -37.32 40.67 -50.17
C ASP A 1031 -38.63 40.45 -49.39
N SER A 1032 -39.14 39.21 -49.40
CA SER A 1032 -40.33 38.78 -48.66
C SER A 1032 -40.22 38.97 -47.14
N ILE A 1033 -39.01 39.15 -46.57
CA ILE A 1033 -38.83 39.50 -45.15
C ILE A 1033 -39.51 40.84 -44.80
N CYS A 1034 -39.61 41.77 -45.75
CA CYS A 1034 -40.23 43.09 -45.54
C CYS A 1034 -41.75 43.02 -45.34
N MET A 1035 -42.37 41.85 -45.58
CA MET A 1035 -43.80 41.62 -45.41
C MET A 1035 -44.19 41.17 -43.99
N LEU A 1036 -43.22 40.98 -43.08
CA LEU A 1036 -43.45 40.53 -41.70
C LEU A 1036 -43.88 41.69 -40.78
N LYS A 1037 -45.16 42.01 -40.77
CA LYS A 1037 -45.72 43.20 -40.09
C LYS A 1037 -45.59 43.20 -38.55
N HIS A 1038 -45.41 42.03 -37.93
CA HIS A 1038 -45.34 41.88 -36.47
C HIS A 1038 -43.92 41.72 -35.92
N LEU A 1039 -42.90 41.76 -36.78
CA LEU A 1039 -41.51 41.55 -36.38
C LEU A 1039 -41.01 42.73 -35.53
N LYS A 1040 -40.53 42.43 -34.32
CA LYS A 1040 -39.98 43.36 -33.33
C LYS A 1040 -38.45 43.31 -33.27
N SER A 1041 -37.85 42.13 -33.42
CA SER A 1041 -36.39 41.96 -33.41
C SER A 1041 -35.89 41.18 -34.61
N LEU A 1042 -34.88 41.73 -35.29
CA LEU A 1042 -34.15 41.07 -36.37
C LEU A 1042 -32.66 41.04 -36.04
N GLU A 1043 -32.12 39.84 -35.86
CA GLU A 1043 -30.71 39.62 -35.56
C GLU A 1043 -30.01 38.89 -36.70
N LEU A 1044 -28.94 39.49 -37.23
CA LEU A 1044 -28.09 38.95 -38.27
C LEU A 1044 -26.64 39.03 -37.78
N ASN A 1045 -26.24 38.03 -36.99
CA ASN A 1045 -24.96 38.06 -36.29
C ASN A 1045 -24.00 37.05 -36.93
N LYS A 1046 -22.76 37.46 -37.20
CA LYS A 1046 -21.70 36.65 -37.81
C LYS A 1046 -22.05 36.10 -39.21
N CYS A 1047 -23.01 36.71 -39.90
CA CYS A 1047 -23.33 36.41 -41.30
C CYS A 1047 -22.28 37.04 -42.21
N SER A 1048 -21.11 36.40 -42.29
CA SER A 1048 -19.91 37.02 -42.86
C SER A 1048 -20.06 37.37 -44.35
N LEU A 1049 -20.80 36.58 -45.12
CA LEU A 1049 -21.01 36.69 -46.58
C LEU A 1049 -22.17 37.61 -47.00
N LEU A 1050 -22.90 38.21 -46.06
CA LEU A 1050 -24.06 39.06 -46.38
C LEU A 1050 -23.60 40.36 -47.06
N GLU A 1051 -24.02 40.59 -48.30
CA GLU A 1051 -23.54 41.73 -49.12
C GLU A 1051 -24.46 42.95 -49.03
N LYS A 1052 -25.79 42.75 -49.02
CA LYS A 1052 -26.80 43.82 -49.00
C LYS A 1052 -28.04 43.41 -48.21
N LEU A 1053 -28.74 44.40 -47.66
CA LEU A 1053 -30.10 44.26 -47.11
C LEU A 1053 -31.14 44.66 -48.17
N PRO A 1054 -32.41 44.18 -48.07
CA PRO A 1054 -33.48 44.56 -49.00
C PRO A 1054 -33.74 46.08 -49.01
N GLU A 1055 -33.99 46.67 -50.19
CA GLU A 1055 -34.14 48.13 -50.31
C GLU A 1055 -35.40 48.65 -49.58
N ASP A 1056 -36.46 47.83 -49.48
CA ASP A 1056 -37.73 48.16 -48.84
C ASP A 1056 -37.81 47.79 -47.34
N LEU A 1057 -36.67 47.56 -46.67
CA LEU A 1057 -36.62 47.17 -45.24
C LEU A 1057 -37.41 48.11 -44.31
N GLY A 1058 -37.56 49.38 -44.71
CA GLY A 1058 -38.39 50.38 -44.04
C GLY A 1058 -39.87 50.05 -43.86
N GLN A 1059 -40.40 49.02 -44.53
CA GLN A 1059 -41.79 48.55 -44.38
C GLN A 1059 -42.04 47.78 -43.07
N LEU A 1060 -40.99 47.42 -42.32
CA LEU A 1060 -41.08 46.75 -41.02
C LEU A 1060 -41.42 47.76 -39.89
N GLU A 1061 -42.65 48.25 -39.87
CA GLU A 1061 -43.08 49.34 -38.99
C GLU A 1061 -42.99 49.03 -37.49
N CYS A 1062 -43.08 47.75 -37.10
CA CYS A 1062 -43.02 47.29 -35.71
C CYS A 1062 -41.61 46.93 -35.21
N LEU A 1063 -40.58 47.02 -36.07
CA LEU A 1063 -39.24 46.57 -35.68
C LEU A 1063 -38.61 47.55 -34.70
N GLU A 1064 -38.28 47.05 -33.52
CA GLU A 1064 -37.66 47.80 -32.43
C GLU A 1064 -36.15 47.63 -32.42
N LYS A 1065 -35.64 46.46 -32.81
CA LYS A 1065 -34.23 46.11 -32.68
C LYS A 1065 -33.69 45.45 -33.95
N LEU A 1066 -32.62 46.03 -34.49
CA LEU A 1066 -31.88 45.50 -35.64
C LEU A 1066 -30.41 45.28 -35.26
N TYR A 1067 -29.97 44.03 -35.28
CA TYR A 1067 -28.59 43.65 -34.98
C TYR A 1067 -27.88 43.11 -36.22
N LEU A 1068 -26.77 43.75 -36.58
CA LEU A 1068 -25.90 43.48 -37.73
C LEU A 1068 -24.45 43.36 -37.23
N ILE A 1069 -24.15 42.33 -36.44
CA ILE A 1069 -22.84 42.18 -35.78
C ILE A 1069 -21.95 41.26 -36.61
N GLU A 1070 -20.71 41.66 -36.88
CA GLU A 1070 -19.70 40.87 -37.61
C GLU A 1070 -20.10 40.46 -39.05
N CYS A 1071 -20.97 41.26 -39.71
CA CYS A 1071 -21.31 41.14 -41.14
C CYS A 1071 -20.29 41.88 -42.02
N LYS A 1072 -19.16 41.23 -42.29
CA LYS A 1072 -17.97 41.87 -42.89
C LYS A 1072 -18.17 42.43 -44.29
N PHE A 1073 -19.00 41.81 -45.15
CA PHE A 1073 -19.20 42.26 -46.53
C PHE A 1073 -20.37 43.25 -46.72
N LEU A 1074 -21.12 43.56 -45.66
CA LEU A 1074 -22.20 44.53 -45.72
C LEU A 1074 -21.63 45.96 -45.75
N ARG A 1075 -21.86 46.70 -46.85
CA ARG A 1075 -21.26 48.02 -47.10
C ARG A 1075 -22.20 49.20 -46.94
N ASP A 1076 -23.50 48.96 -47.08
CA ASP A 1076 -24.53 50.00 -47.11
C ASP A 1076 -25.76 49.57 -46.30
N ILE A 1077 -26.44 50.55 -45.70
CA ILE A 1077 -27.78 50.39 -45.12
C ILE A 1077 -28.78 51.09 -46.03
N PRO A 1078 -29.93 50.45 -46.37
CA PRO A 1078 -30.94 51.06 -47.23
C PRO A 1078 -31.54 52.33 -46.60
N ASN A 1079 -31.77 53.36 -47.42
CA ASN A 1079 -32.33 54.63 -46.97
C ASN A 1079 -33.73 54.48 -46.33
N SER A 1080 -34.48 53.46 -46.73
CA SER A 1080 -35.81 53.13 -46.20
C SER A 1080 -35.81 52.87 -44.69
N ILE A 1081 -34.67 52.55 -44.06
CA ILE A 1081 -34.54 52.40 -42.60
C ILE A 1081 -35.05 53.65 -41.84
N CYS A 1082 -35.01 54.83 -42.46
CA CYS A 1082 -35.50 56.07 -41.87
C CYS A 1082 -37.04 56.10 -41.71
N ASN A 1083 -37.77 55.18 -42.33
CA ASN A 1083 -39.22 55.06 -42.22
C ASN A 1083 -39.66 54.21 -41.01
N MET A 1084 -38.73 53.55 -40.32
CA MET A 1084 -39.01 52.62 -39.22
C MET A 1084 -39.21 53.38 -37.89
N LYS A 1085 -40.46 53.77 -37.62
CA LYS A 1085 -40.81 54.65 -36.48
C LYS A 1085 -40.57 54.01 -35.11
N CYS A 1086 -40.61 52.69 -35.01
CA CYS A 1086 -40.45 51.96 -33.75
C CYS A 1086 -39.00 51.56 -33.45
N LEU A 1087 -38.04 51.84 -34.35
CA LEU A 1087 -36.67 51.37 -34.20
C LEU A 1087 -35.94 52.09 -33.06
N GLN A 1088 -35.56 51.32 -32.04
CA GLN A 1088 -34.89 51.78 -30.83
C GLN A 1088 -33.41 51.41 -30.81
N VAL A 1089 -33.01 50.28 -31.42
CA VAL A 1089 -31.62 49.82 -31.40
C VAL A 1089 -31.16 49.41 -32.79
N LEU A 1090 -30.04 50.00 -33.23
CA LEU A 1090 -29.31 49.59 -34.43
C LEU A 1090 -27.88 49.22 -34.04
N HIS A 1091 -27.51 47.95 -34.16
CA HIS A 1091 -26.17 47.49 -33.82
C HIS A 1091 -25.41 47.05 -35.07
N ILE A 1092 -24.28 47.69 -35.37
CA ILE A 1092 -23.51 47.52 -36.63
C ILE A 1092 -22.03 47.16 -36.39
N LYS A 1093 -21.69 46.62 -35.22
CA LYS A 1093 -20.29 46.34 -34.85
C LYS A 1093 -19.68 45.29 -35.79
N GLY A 1094 -18.50 45.57 -36.34
CA GLY A 1094 -17.77 44.60 -37.17
C GLY A 1094 -18.31 44.46 -38.60
N THR A 1095 -18.99 45.50 -39.10
CA THR A 1095 -19.43 45.65 -40.50
C THR A 1095 -18.47 46.56 -41.27
N SER A 1096 -18.59 46.59 -42.61
CA SER A 1096 -17.83 47.49 -43.48
C SER A 1096 -18.68 48.66 -43.98
N ILE A 1097 -19.67 49.07 -43.18
CA ILE A 1097 -20.61 50.12 -43.57
C ILE A 1097 -19.87 51.45 -43.68
N SER A 1098 -19.98 52.11 -44.83
CA SER A 1098 -19.19 53.31 -45.10
C SER A 1098 -19.95 54.62 -44.86
N HIS A 1099 -21.29 54.58 -44.84
CA HIS A 1099 -22.15 55.71 -44.50
C HIS A 1099 -23.48 55.25 -43.91
N LEU A 1100 -24.09 56.09 -43.08
CA LEU A 1100 -25.48 55.96 -42.65
C LEU A 1100 -26.35 57.03 -43.36
N PRO A 1101 -27.64 56.75 -43.64
CA PRO A 1101 -28.56 57.74 -44.19
C PRO A 1101 -28.64 58.98 -43.30
N ARG A 1102 -28.54 60.19 -43.89
CA ARG A 1102 -28.50 61.46 -43.12
C ARG A 1102 -29.69 61.66 -42.17
N SER A 1103 -30.85 61.14 -42.56
CA SER A 1103 -32.11 61.22 -41.81
C SER A 1103 -32.23 60.20 -40.67
N ILE A 1104 -31.29 59.26 -40.52
CA ILE A 1104 -31.37 58.23 -39.47
C ILE A 1104 -31.32 58.83 -38.05
N LEU A 1105 -30.64 59.98 -37.90
CA LEU A 1105 -30.53 60.72 -36.64
C LEU A 1105 -31.81 61.47 -36.26
N LEU A 1106 -32.82 61.51 -37.15
CA LEU A 1106 -34.12 62.09 -36.86
C LEU A 1106 -35.07 61.09 -36.15
N LEU A 1107 -34.69 59.81 -36.09
CA LEU A 1107 -35.42 58.78 -35.36
C LEU A 1107 -35.20 58.97 -33.85
N LYS A 1108 -36.23 59.48 -33.16
CA LYS A 1108 -36.14 59.81 -31.73
C LYS A 1108 -35.90 58.56 -30.89
N GLY A 1109 -34.83 58.56 -30.10
CA GLY A 1109 -34.52 57.47 -29.16
C GLY A 1109 -33.81 56.27 -29.78
N LEU A 1110 -33.32 56.38 -31.02
CA LEU A 1110 -32.52 55.34 -31.66
C LEU A 1110 -31.10 55.30 -31.06
N SER A 1111 -30.72 54.16 -30.48
CA SER A 1111 -29.37 53.85 -30.04
C SER A 1111 -28.60 53.10 -31.13
N ILE A 1112 -27.61 53.76 -31.74
CA ILE A 1112 -26.69 53.18 -32.71
C ILE A 1112 -25.46 52.63 -31.99
N ARG A 1113 -25.17 51.33 -32.11
CA ARG A 1113 -24.07 50.64 -31.44
C ARG A 1113 -23.06 50.12 -32.46
N GLY A 1114 -21.76 50.28 -32.22
CA GLY A 1114 -20.72 49.93 -33.18
C GLY A 1114 -19.32 49.90 -32.56
N SER A 1115 -18.31 49.62 -33.38
CA SER A 1115 -16.91 49.84 -32.96
C SER A 1115 -16.60 51.33 -32.92
N ARG A 1116 -15.71 51.74 -32.02
CA ARG A 1116 -15.32 53.15 -31.85
C ARG A 1116 -14.90 53.80 -33.17
N GLN A 1117 -14.01 53.14 -33.91
CA GLN A 1117 -13.50 53.60 -35.20
C GLN A 1117 -14.59 53.80 -36.27
N LEU A 1118 -15.61 52.92 -36.28
CA LEU A 1118 -16.72 52.99 -37.24
C LEU A 1118 -17.70 54.11 -36.90
N LEU A 1119 -17.96 54.35 -35.61
CA LEU A 1119 -18.83 55.46 -35.19
C LEU A 1119 -18.12 56.82 -35.34
N GLU A 1120 -16.81 56.87 -35.07
CA GLU A 1120 -15.99 58.05 -35.33
C GLU A 1120 -15.90 58.38 -36.84
N SER A 1121 -15.88 57.38 -37.73
CA SER A 1121 -15.87 57.62 -39.19
C SER A 1121 -17.17 58.23 -39.71
N PHE A 1122 -18.30 58.00 -39.03
CA PHE A 1122 -19.57 58.68 -39.31
C PHE A 1122 -19.67 60.08 -38.68
N GLY A 1123 -18.66 60.51 -37.92
CA GLY A 1123 -18.58 61.84 -37.32
C GLY A 1123 -19.04 61.93 -35.86
N PHE A 1124 -19.32 60.81 -35.19
CA PHE A 1124 -19.82 60.79 -33.80
C PHE A 1124 -18.70 60.87 -32.75
N THR A 1125 -17.72 61.78 -32.89
CA THR A 1125 -16.50 61.75 -32.05
C THR A 1125 -16.72 62.15 -30.58
N SER A 1126 -17.75 62.93 -30.26
CA SER A 1126 -18.03 63.42 -28.89
C SER A 1126 -19.24 62.77 -28.20
N GLU A 1127 -20.02 61.97 -28.92
CA GLU A 1127 -21.30 61.40 -28.46
C GLU A 1127 -21.20 59.90 -28.15
N ILE A 1128 -20.01 59.32 -28.27
CA ILE A 1128 -19.74 57.90 -28.03
C ILE A 1128 -19.65 57.62 -26.54
N GLN A 1129 -20.53 56.74 -26.04
CA GLN A 1129 -20.46 56.17 -24.70
C GLN A 1129 -19.91 54.73 -24.75
N THR A 1130 -18.90 54.43 -23.95
CA THR A 1130 -18.22 53.12 -23.88
C THR A 1130 -18.81 52.24 -22.77
N SER A 1131 -19.10 50.97 -23.06
CA SER A 1131 -19.57 50.00 -22.04
C SER A 1131 -18.40 49.35 -21.29
N LYS A 1132 -18.67 48.75 -20.11
CA LYS A 1132 -17.68 48.17 -19.16
C LYS A 1132 -16.70 47.15 -19.77
N ASN A 1133 -17.03 46.54 -20.90
CA ASN A 1133 -16.09 45.75 -21.71
C ASN A 1133 -15.66 46.63 -22.89
N GLN A 1134 -14.48 47.25 -22.81
CA GLN A 1134 -13.91 48.36 -23.61
C GLN A 1134 -13.86 48.21 -25.17
N SER A 1135 -14.65 47.32 -25.80
CA SER A 1135 -14.66 47.06 -27.24
C SER A 1135 -15.96 47.46 -27.98
N LEU A 1136 -16.99 47.92 -27.28
CA LEU A 1136 -18.29 48.32 -27.87
C LEU A 1136 -18.69 49.73 -27.45
N CYS A 1137 -19.05 50.54 -28.43
CA CYS A 1137 -19.44 51.94 -28.29
C CYS A 1137 -20.90 52.12 -28.74
N HIS A 1138 -21.60 53.09 -28.16
CA HIS A 1138 -22.94 53.47 -28.63
C HIS A 1138 -23.15 54.97 -28.65
N VAL A 1139 -24.06 55.41 -29.52
CA VAL A 1139 -24.49 56.79 -29.73
C VAL A 1139 -26.02 56.80 -29.73
N GLU A 1140 -26.63 57.70 -28.97
CA GLU A 1140 -28.08 57.90 -28.99
C GLU A 1140 -28.46 59.09 -29.85
N ALA A 1141 -29.45 58.91 -30.72
CA ALA A 1141 -30.03 60.00 -31.50
C ALA A 1141 -30.76 60.99 -30.55
N LEU A 1142 -30.24 62.21 -30.45
CA LEU A 1142 -30.63 63.19 -29.44
C LEU A 1142 -32.11 63.61 -29.53
N LYS A 1143 -32.82 63.49 -28.40
CA LYS A 1143 -34.11 64.15 -28.14
C LYS A 1143 -33.89 65.67 -28.11
N SER A 1144 -34.13 66.34 -29.23
CA SER A 1144 -34.40 67.79 -29.34
C SER A 1144 -33.52 68.73 -28.49
N SER A 1145 -32.42 69.21 -29.06
CA SER A 1145 -32.06 70.63 -28.95
C SER A 1145 -31.17 71.06 -30.13
N LYS A 1146 -31.63 72.07 -30.88
CA LYS A 1146 -30.89 72.72 -31.96
C LYS A 1146 -29.68 73.46 -31.35
N SER A 1147 -28.46 72.91 -31.35
CA SER A 1147 -27.22 73.73 -31.26
C SER A 1147 -25.86 73.02 -31.41
N GLN A 1148 -25.74 71.79 -31.95
CA GLN A 1148 -24.41 71.12 -31.95
C GLN A 1148 -23.94 70.46 -33.26
N PHE A 1149 -24.51 70.82 -34.42
CA PHE A 1149 -24.05 70.27 -35.72
C PHE A 1149 -23.39 71.27 -36.69
N THR A 1150 -23.21 72.53 -36.30
CA THR A 1150 -22.51 73.53 -37.13
C THR A 1150 -21.01 73.66 -36.83
N LYS A 1151 -20.46 72.99 -35.81
CA LYS A 1151 -19.04 73.13 -35.42
C LYS A 1151 -18.08 72.10 -36.01
N ASN A 1152 -18.54 70.91 -36.40
CA ASN A 1152 -17.64 69.82 -36.82
C ASN A 1152 -17.45 69.68 -38.35
N TYR A 1153 -18.06 70.54 -39.16
CA TYR A 1153 -17.79 70.62 -40.61
C TYR A 1153 -16.84 71.76 -41.01
N CYS A 1154 -16.46 72.65 -40.09
CA CYS A 1154 -15.54 73.75 -40.39
C CYS A 1154 -14.05 73.39 -40.26
N ASN A 1155 -13.70 72.34 -39.50
CA ASN A 1155 -12.28 72.03 -39.20
C ASN A 1155 -11.64 70.98 -40.13
N ARG A 1156 -12.27 70.64 -41.27
CA ARG A 1156 -11.69 69.73 -42.28
C ARG A 1156 -11.52 70.34 -43.66
N CYS A 1157 -11.98 71.58 -43.87
CA CYS A 1157 -11.65 72.39 -45.04
C CYS A 1157 -10.63 73.45 -44.61
N ILE A 1158 -9.35 73.09 -44.63
CA ILE A 1158 -8.19 73.88 -45.09
C ILE A 1158 -6.97 73.03 -44.74
N ARG A 1159 -6.65 72.14 -45.69
CA ARG A 1159 -5.29 71.71 -46.00
C ARG A 1159 -4.54 72.92 -46.59
N ASP A 1160 -3.22 72.86 -46.48
CA ASP A 1160 -2.25 73.47 -47.40
C ASP A 1160 -1.86 74.96 -47.26
N LYS A 1161 -0.56 75.12 -46.98
CA LYS A 1161 0.42 76.06 -47.57
C LYS A 1161 0.33 77.58 -47.28
N THR A 1162 1.37 78.05 -46.57
CA THR A 1162 2.19 79.28 -46.78
C THR A 1162 1.54 80.58 -47.32
N THR A 1163 1.61 81.64 -46.48
CA THR A 1163 1.69 83.11 -46.77
C THR A 1163 0.57 83.74 -47.62
N THR A 1164 -0.30 84.64 -47.13
CA THR A 1164 -0.05 86.06 -46.74
C THR A 1164 -1.34 86.67 -46.13
N ILE A 1165 -1.18 87.70 -45.31
CA ILE A 1165 -2.12 88.36 -44.37
C ILE A 1165 -3.15 89.27 -45.08
N TRP A 1166 -4.40 89.39 -44.58
CA TRP A 1166 -5.08 90.60 -44.02
C TRP A 1166 -6.61 90.42 -43.78
N LYS A 1167 -6.99 90.48 -42.47
CA LYS A 1167 -8.14 91.17 -41.80
C LYS A 1167 -9.61 90.84 -42.18
N ILE A 1168 -10.64 90.74 -41.31
CA ILE A 1168 -10.97 91.03 -39.85
C ILE A 1168 -12.49 90.68 -39.64
N PRO A 1169 -13.12 90.53 -38.43
CA PRO A 1169 -12.67 90.12 -37.07
C PRO A 1169 -13.67 89.28 -36.19
N LYS A 1170 -13.15 88.72 -35.06
CA LYS A 1170 -13.61 88.65 -33.62
C LYS A 1170 -15.11 88.44 -33.24
N MET A 1171 -15.54 87.78 -32.13
CA MET A 1171 -14.93 87.22 -30.91
C MET A 1171 -15.94 86.34 -30.11
N SER A 1172 -15.41 85.45 -29.24
CA SER A 1172 -15.87 84.97 -27.89
C SER A 1172 -17.23 84.26 -27.71
N PHE A 1173 -17.34 83.04 -27.15
CA PHE A 1173 -17.00 82.48 -25.81
C PHE A 1173 -18.14 82.59 -24.75
N ILE A 1174 -18.43 81.44 -24.11
CA ILE A 1174 -18.90 81.24 -22.71
C ILE A 1174 -20.42 81.30 -22.41
N HIS A 1175 -21.03 80.17 -22.00
CA HIS A 1175 -21.34 79.78 -20.59
C HIS A 1175 -22.21 78.49 -20.59
N ALA A 1176 -21.79 77.45 -19.85
CA ALA A 1176 -22.46 76.89 -18.67
C ALA A 1176 -23.92 76.42 -18.92
N LEU A 1177 -24.20 75.11 -19.00
CA LEU A 1177 -24.58 74.27 -17.84
C LEU A 1177 -25.38 75.05 -16.78
N TYR A 1178 -26.59 74.59 -16.44
CA TYR A 1178 -26.98 74.45 -15.03
C TYR A 1178 -28.23 73.55 -14.86
N HIS A 1179 -28.03 72.45 -14.14
CA HIS A 1179 -28.91 71.75 -13.18
C HIS A 1179 -30.20 71.03 -13.67
N ILE A 1180 -30.36 69.73 -13.43
CA ILE A 1180 -30.59 68.97 -12.17
C ILE A 1180 -32.07 68.99 -11.72
N ARG A 1181 -32.66 67.79 -11.84
CA ARG A 1181 -33.75 67.11 -11.08
C ARG A 1181 -34.91 67.94 -10.54
N ILE A 1182 -36.13 67.51 -10.89
CA ILE A 1182 -37.22 67.25 -9.91
C ILE A 1182 -37.99 65.98 -10.36
N GLN A 1183 -38.38 65.19 -9.36
CA GLN A 1183 -39.17 63.95 -9.41
C GLN A 1183 -40.68 64.26 -9.46
N GLU A 1184 -41.48 63.25 -9.80
CA GLU A 1184 -42.92 63.13 -9.55
C GLU A 1184 -43.93 63.90 -10.41
N SER A 1185 -44.79 63.09 -11.02
CA SER A 1185 -46.18 63.38 -11.32
C SER A 1185 -46.96 63.64 -10.02
N ASP A 1186 -47.47 64.85 -9.83
CA ASP A 1186 -48.92 65.07 -9.81
C ASP A 1186 -49.29 66.55 -9.74
N VAL A 1187 -50.47 66.83 -10.25
CA VAL A 1187 -51.05 68.12 -10.62
C VAL A 1187 -51.38 69.00 -9.39
N LYS A 1188 -51.07 70.31 -9.43
CA LYS A 1188 -52.00 71.47 -9.27
C LYS A 1188 -51.33 72.77 -8.76
N ILE A 1189 -51.45 73.81 -9.59
CA ILE A 1189 -52.00 75.15 -9.30
C ILE A 1189 -51.27 76.11 -8.32
N LEU A 1190 -51.03 77.32 -8.85
CA LEU A 1190 -50.94 78.69 -8.26
C LEU A 1190 -49.61 79.25 -7.66
N THR A 1191 -49.09 80.23 -8.42
CA THR A 1191 -48.54 81.56 -8.07
C THR A 1191 -47.21 81.75 -7.33
N TYR A 1192 -46.31 82.45 -8.03
CA TYR A 1192 -45.54 83.68 -7.70
C TYR A 1192 -45.35 84.06 -6.22
N VAL A 1193 -44.11 84.49 -5.88
CA VAL A 1193 -43.57 84.96 -4.57
C VAL A 1193 -43.02 83.76 -3.77
N ASP A 1194 -41.71 83.49 -3.67
CA ASP A 1194 -40.64 84.36 -3.16
C ASP A 1194 -39.29 84.15 -3.86
N PHE A 1195 -38.92 85.22 -4.53
CA PHE A 1195 -37.56 85.63 -4.83
C PHE A 1195 -36.89 86.04 -3.50
N VAL A 1196 -35.57 85.89 -3.40
CA VAL A 1196 -34.64 86.60 -2.48
C VAL A 1196 -33.86 85.68 -1.51
N HIS A 1197 -32.54 85.86 -1.58
CA HIS A 1197 -31.43 85.39 -0.73
C HIS A 1197 -30.51 84.29 -1.27
N ALA A 1198 -29.59 84.78 -2.11
CA ALA A 1198 -28.30 84.23 -2.44
C ALA A 1198 -27.23 84.42 -1.34
N LEU A 1199 -26.10 83.72 -1.54
CA LEU A 1199 -24.69 83.97 -1.12
C LEU A 1199 -24.16 83.43 0.23
N HIS A 1200 -23.21 82.48 0.20
CA HIS A 1200 -21.73 82.66 0.16
C HIS A 1200 -20.98 81.29 0.15
N ILE A 1201 -20.24 80.89 -0.90
CA ILE A 1201 -18.78 80.95 -1.21
C ILE A 1201 -17.89 79.74 -0.75
N CYS A 1202 -17.07 79.30 -1.73
CA CYS A 1202 -16.08 78.22 -1.96
C CYS A 1202 -14.84 78.05 -1.02
N GLN A 1203 -14.15 76.89 -1.12
CA GLN A 1203 -12.75 76.65 -1.66
C GLN A 1203 -12.24 75.19 -1.36
N LEU A 1204 -11.78 74.39 -2.36
CA LEU A 1204 -10.39 73.98 -2.79
C LEU A 1204 -9.62 73.12 -1.74
N GLU A 1205 -8.81 72.08 -1.98
CA GLU A 1205 -7.86 71.61 -3.04
C GLU A 1205 -7.35 70.17 -2.64
N GLU A 1206 -7.16 69.16 -3.52
CA GLU A 1206 -5.91 68.63 -4.15
C GLU A 1206 -5.31 67.28 -3.62
N ASP A 1207 -4.97 66.39 -4.58
CA ASP A 1207 -3.86 65.42 -4.75
C ASP A 1207 -3.50 64.18 -3.86
N LYS A 1208 -3.42 63.03 -4.59
CA LYS A 1208 -2.39 61.96 -4.70
C LYS A 1208 -2.10 60.87 -3.63
N GLU A 1209 -1.71 59.72 -4.22
CA GLU A 1209 -1.31 58.41 -3.68
C GLU A 1209 -0.02 58.39 -2.82
N THR A 1210 0.05 57.44 -1.88
CA THR A 1210 1.11 56.40 -1.66
C THR A 1210 1.58 56.21 -0.20
N SER A 1211 1.70 54.92 0.14
CA SER A 1211 2.68 54.27 1.03
C SER A 1211 2.57 54.39 2.57
N GLN A 1212 2.71 53.20 3.18
CA GLN A 1212 3.37 52.87 4.46
C GLN A 1212 3.01 53.64 5.74
N GLY A 1213 2.67 52.88 6.79
CA GLY A 1213 2.87 53.34 8.16
C GLY A 1213 1.98 52.65 9.18
N PHE A 1214 2.63 51.94 10.12
CA PHE A 1214 2.06 51.50 11.39
C PHE A 1214 1.39 52.66 12.17
N GLY A 1215 0.33 52.35 12.93
CA GLY A 1215 -0.19 53.24 13.98
C GLY A 1215 -1.48 52.69 14.58
N TRP A 1216 -1.46 52.43 15.88
CA TRP A 1216 -2.57 51.90 16.69
C TRP A 1216 -3.53 53.01 17.18
N GLU A 1217 -4.67 52.56 17.74
CA GLU A 1217 -5.61 53.20 18.71
C GLU A 1217 -6.76 54.05 18.12
N LEU A 1218 -8.00 53.52 18.18
CA LEU A 1218 -9.11 53.75 19.17
C LEU A 1218 -9.92 55.02 18.80
N ASP A 1219 -11.25 55.03 18.66
CA ASP A 1219 -12.38 54.17 19.10
C ASP A 1219 -13.31 53.76 17.95
#